data_AF-A0A938S0Q7-F1
#
_entry.id   AF-A0A938S0Q7-F1
#
_cell.length_a   1.000
_cell.length_b   1.000
_cell.length_c   1.000
_cell.angle_alpha   90.00
_cell.angle_beta   90.00
_cell.angle_gamma   90.00
#
_symmetry.space_group_name_H-M   'P 1'
#
loop_
_entity.id
_entity.type
_entity.pdbx_description
1 polymer ?
#
loop_
_entity_poly.entity_id
_entity_poly.type
_entity_poly.pdbx_seq_one_letter_code
_entity_poly.pdbx_strand_id
1 'polypeptide(L)'
;MQRKDVIRDTVRAAEEFNGRRLWMRFANVHCFGVRFSDREDSLLGVVLGAGREEFGLSLFREPGAAAALASLFQAGGTGDDALADLDMLGFSMDTFGNLSPEAQALLREADLHPRFDEQVPGFLAKPAGQRARVVNESELTLLLSILRAVVKADKTKQLQPATLDDRDGICVLTIGGDPSEPRVSVTREKWRSSEAPRAVPLPPGGADLQGLPILEETWLIGTPALRAGIQGDDRAMQLLLVADEGSEYVFEARAVFAGDLEEAVAAIVAVFRQGPYGRKGLPRRIVCSNRKLHEALTSLLEPLGGECTFQAVIPKLREIADGFLEHMGDPASFTADEVEAASAPEAGVPAPDDLKGWKEADRRLFQRFMARLKSDERLRSPRAARRYFDDDDLQHYFKEHEMQGVGGAYMSWAILDCRPSKVSKTRGEEMLDEGLPAPEAMLLRARMAAYPTLYRVAGHDSRAGTIDLEDVLLGGTVKVHDQLMSENIEEGLFFCARVFAAGRFHFLDLAGPPLGAGMGMEAVTFLQANGMEFTLEGLRRDAHKFGWLWGWIEDWEANWKPPRLCNTDGDPLFWHTASFGLADPAATRQALLQRPDIHYDDVEEKFIWTRETGKGAKMLGGPVTMGHMEFVGDELVLTVNSARRFAEARAWLETLPGVTFRDVKTRQLDEAEKDRPMDERMPGPAPVKMTPELTQAVQDLLDKQYMSWIDRPLPVLGGRTPRQACETEAGRQQVEMLIRTMPEPSGPAPIRVPREAIRRALGLAGEPSSPPSDPATVPPSGPSPSVDSPAEVPSSQRPAAPARTPHVPRNAPCPCGSGRKYKKCCGQTVR
;
A
#
# COMPACT_ATOMS: atom_id res chain seq x y z
N MET A 1 3.18 23.87 -22.43
CA MET A 1 2.59 22.62 -21.90
C MET A 1 1.85 22.98 -20.61
N GLN A 2 0.64 22.47 -20.34
CA GLN A 2 0.03 22.68 -19.02
C GLN A 2 0.82 21.84 -18.00
N ARG A 3 0.97 22.30 -16.75
CA ARG A 3 1.72 21.59 -15.69
C ARG A 3 1.30 20.12 -15.53
N LYS A 4 0.00 19.83 -15.61
CA LYS A 4 -0.56 18.46 -15.60
C LYS A 4 0.00 17.57 -16.73
N ASP A 5 0.21 18.15 -17.90
CA ASP A 5 0.70 17.42 -19.07
C ASP A 5 2.19 17.12 -18.91
N VAL A 6 2.96 18.05 -18.31
CA VAL A 6 4.36 17.82 -17.94
C VAL A 6 4.47 16.63 -16.99
N ILE A 7 3.70 16.63 -15.90
CA ILE A 7 3.73 15.53 -14.91
C ILE A 7 3.42 14.19 -15.58
N ARG A 8 2.33 14.11 -16.36
CA ARG A 8 1.93 12.88 -17.06
C ARG A 8 3.00 12.38 -18.01
N ASP A 9 3.61 13.29 -18.76
CA ASP A 9 4.65 12.95 -19.72
C ASP A 9 5.95 12.51 -19.03
N THR A 10 6.28 13.09 -17.87
CA THR A 10 7.43 12.66 -17.05
C THR A 10 7.20 11.28 -16.45
N VAL A 11 5.99 10.99 -15.94
CA VAL A 11 5.60 9.65 -15.45
C VAL A 11 5.78 8.62 -16.55
N ARG A 12 5.22 8.86 -17.74
CA ARG A 12 5.38 7.94 -18.89
C ARG A 12 6.84 7.74 -19.30
N ALA A 13 7.64 8.80 -19.30
CA ALA A 13 9.07 8.70 -19.62
C ALA A 13 9.84 7.89 -18.57
N ALA A 14 9.47 8.01 -17.29
CA ALA A 14 10.04 7.24 -16.18
C ALA A 14 9.64 5.75 -16.26
N GLU A 15 8.38 5.46 -16.57
CA GLU A 15 7.90 4.08 -16.81
C GLU A 15 8.60 3.45 -18.02
N GLU A 16 8.77 4.19 -19.11
CA GLU A 16 9.51 3.71 -20.28
C GLU A 16 10.98 3.44 -19.95
N PHE A 17 11.63 4.34 -19.21
CA PHE A 17 12.98 4.14 -18.69
C PHE A 17 13.06 2.86 -17.85
N ASN A 18 12.12 2.66 -16.91
CA ASN A 18 12.08 1.50 -16.03
C ASN A 18 11.87 0.21 -16.83
N GLY A 19 10.97 0.24 -17.83
CA GLY A 19 10.71 -0.88 -18.74
C GLY A 19 11.94 -1.34 -19.54
N ARG A 20 12.96 -0.47 -19.71
CA ARG A 20 14.22 -0.83 -20.39
C ARG A 20 15.17 -1.64 -19.53
N ARG A 21 14.93 -1.75 -18.22
CA ARG A 21 15.72 -2.55 -17.26
C ARG A 21 17.22 -2.29 -17.32
N LEU A 22 17.60 -1.01 -17.43
CA LEU A 22 19.00 -0.59 -17.63
C LEU A 22 19.95 -1.07 -16.51
N TRP A 23 19.43 -1.26 -15.29
CA TRP A 23 20.17 -1.81 -14.16
C TRP A 23 20.67 -3.25 -14.36
N MET A 24 20.09 -4.01 -15.30
CA MET A 24 20.62 -5.33 -15.67
C MET A 24 21.92 -5.24 -16.49
N ARG A 25 22.21 -4.06 -17.05
CA ARG A 25 23.36 -3.80 -17.93
C ARG A 25 24.41 -2.90 -17.29
N PHE A 26 24.02 -2.03 -16.36
CA PHE A 26 24.89 -1.03 -15.77
C PHE A 26 24.94 -1.17 -14.25
N ALA A 27 26.14 -1.09 -13.67
CA ALA A 27 26.33 -1.05 -12.23
C ALA A 27 26.06 0.37 -11.69
N ASN A 28 25.72 0.48 -10.39
CA ASN A 28 25.48 1.79 -9.75
C ASN A 28 26.71 2.73 -9.78
N VAL A 29 27.91 2.19 -10.00
CA VAL A 29 29.15 2.98 -10.16
C VAL A 29 29.35 3.55 -11.57
N HIS A 30 28.56 3.07 -12.55
CA HIS A 30 28.63 3.59 -13.92
C HIS A 30 27.80 4.87 -14.03
N CYS A 31 28.41 5.92 -14.55
CA CYS A 31 27.79 7.22 -14.74
C CYS A 31 27.85 7.67 -16.21
N PHE A 32 26.97 8.60 -16.55
CA PHE A 32 26.95 9.29 -17.83
C PHE A 32 26.77 10.79 -17.61
N GLY A 33 27.34 11.60 -18.49
CA GLY A 33 27.18 13.04 -18.45
C GLY A 33 25.91 13.50 -19.17
N VAL A 34 25.33 14.59 -18.69
CA VAL A 34 24.25 15.32 -19.35
C VAL A 34 24.64 16.77 -19.49
N ARG A 35 24.51 17.31 -20.70
CA ARG A 35 24.66 18.74 -21.00
C ARG A 35 23.49 19.22 -21.83
N PHE A 36 23.22 20.51 -21.76
CA PHE A 36 22.18 21.15 -22.55
C PHE A 36 22.79 22.11 -23.57
N SER A 37 22.10 22.28 -24.70
CA SER A 37 22.57 23.17 -25.78
C SER A 37 22.33 24.65 -25.48
N ASP A 38 21.42 24.95 -24.54
CA ASP A 38 20.88 26.26 -24.25
C ASP A 38 21.18 26.76 -22.82
N ARG A 39 21.88 25.95 -22.01
CA ARG A 39 22.29 26.29 -20.64
C ARG A 39 23.62 25.62 -20.29
N GLU A 40 24.39 26.26 -19.40
CA GLU A 40 25.70 25.78 -18.97
C GLU A 40 25.63 24.65 -17.93
N ASP A 41 24.42 24.35 -17.43
CA ASP A 41 24.22 23.31 -16.43
C ASP A 41 24.64 21.94 -16.97
N SER A 42 25.40 21.22 -16.15
CA SER A 42 25.82 19.86 -16.42
C SER A 42 25.48 18.96 -15.23
N LEU A 43 25.11 17.72 -15.55
CA LEU A 43 24.72 16.73 -14.55
C LEU A 43 25.44 15.41 -14.81
N LEU A 44 25.69 14.66 -13.75
CA LEU A 44 26.06 13.24 -13.83
C LEU A 44 24.85 12.38 -13.50
N GLY A 45 24.51 11.46 -14.40
CA GLY A 45 23.44 10.50 -14.21
C GLY A 45 23.95 9.12 -13.83
N VAL A 46 23.25 8.47 -12.91
CA VAL A 46 23.48 7.09 -12.47
C VAL A 46 22.17 6.32 -12.53
N VAL A 47 22.21 5.16 -13.20
CA VAL A 47 21.09 4.22 -13.23
C VAL A 47 21.09 3.45 -11.90
N LEU A 48 19.96 3.47 -11.20
CA LEU A 48 19.77 2.74 -9.94
C LEU A 48 19.20 1.34 -10.21
N GLY A 49 19.42 0.40 -9.28
CA GLY A 49 18.83 -0.95 -9.32
C GLY A 49 19.82 -2.12 -9.47
N ALA A 50 21.15 -1.88 -9.52
CA ALA A 50 22.12 -2.99 -9.67
C ALA A 50 22.11 -3.96 -8.47
N GLY A 51 21.66 -3.50 -7.30
CA GLY A 51 21.43 -4.30 -6.10
C GLY A 51 20.05 -4.95 -6.02
N ARG A 52 19.20 -4.81 -7.05
CA ARG A 52 17.77 -5.23 -7.09
C ARG A 52 16.86 -4.50 -6.10
N GLU A 53 17.31 -3.37 -5.61
CA GLU A 53 16.57 -2.44 -4.76
C GLU A 53 16.62 -1.05 -5.42
N GLU A 54 15.57 -0.25 -5.20
CA GLU A 54 15.46 1.14 -5.68
C GLU A 54 15.74 1.32 -7.19
N PHE A 55 14.81 0.89 -8.04
CA PHE A 55 14.94 1.05 -9.50
C PHE A 55 14.67 2.49 -9.93
N GLY A 56 15.54 3.09 -10.74
CA GLY A 56 15.31 4.46 -11.18
C GLY A 56 16.55 5.17 -11.73
N LEU A 57 16.55 6.49 -11.59
CA LEU A 57 17.59 7.38 -12.09
C LEU A 57 17.90 8.46 -11.07
N SER A 58 19.17 8.60 -10.70
CA SER A 58 19.69 9.73 -9.93
C SER A 58 20.56 10.61 -10.80
N LEU A 59 20.31 11.92 -10.74
CA LEU A 59 21.10 12.95 -11.40
C LEU A 59 21.73 13.84 -10.34
N PHE A 60 23.02 14.09 -10.46
CA PHE A 60 23.80 14.94 -9.56
C PHE A 60 24.21 16.21 -10.29
N ARG A 61 23.93 17.38 -9.70
CA ARG A 61 24.21 18.68 -10.33
C ARG A 61 25.63 19.18 -9.97
N GLU A 62 26.26 19.88 -10.92
CA GLU A 62 27.52 20.60 -10.67
C GLU A 62 27.28 21.97 -10.01
N PRO A 63 28.26 22.56 -9.29
CA PRO A 63 29.62 22.07 -9.02
C PRO A 63 29.65 21.10 -7.82
N GLY A 64 30.07 19.85 -8.02
CA GLY A 64 30.23 18.87 -6.92
C GLY A 64 29.72 17.47 -7.20
N ALA A 65 29.08 17.23 -8.35
CA ALA A 65 28.50 15.92 -8.69
C ALA A 65 29.52 14.78 -8.62
N ALA A 66 30.72 14.98 -9.17
CA ALA A 66 31.79 13.97 -9.15
C ALA A 66 32.28 13.66 -7.73
N ALA A 67 32.46 14.70 -6.89
CA ALA A 67 32.88 14.53 -5.50
C ALA A 67 31.81 13.82 -4.67
N ALA A 68 30.54 14.15 -4.91
CA ALA A 68 29.41 13.53 -4.23
C ALA A 68 29.28 12.04 -4.57
N LEU A 69 29.39 11.69 -5.85
CA LEU A 69 29.44 10.29 -6.30
C LEU A 69 30.62 9.52 -5.69
N ALA A 70 31.81 10.12 -5.67
CA ALA A 70 32.98 9.50 -5.05
C ALA A 70 32.79 9.28 -3.54
N SER A 71 32.07 10.17 -2.85
CA SER A 71 31.73 10.00 -1.42
C SER A 71 30.70 8.92 -1.17
N LEU A 72 29.71 8.74 -2.05
CA LEU A 72 28.68 7.71 -1.91
C LEU A 72 29.23 6.28 -2.09
N PHE A 73 30.26 6.10 -2.90
CA PHE A 73 30.85 4.77 -3.19
C PHE A 73 32.15 4.48 -2.44
N GLN A 74 32.50 5.27 -1.41
CA GLN A 74 33.68 5.00 -0.58
C GLN A 74 33.49 3.75 0.29
N ALA A 75 34.48 2.86 0.28
CA ALA A 75 34.48 1.61 1.04
C ALA A 75 34.41 1.78 2.58
N GLY A 76 34.60 3.02 3.08
CA GLY A 76 34.52 3.37 4.50
C GLY A 76 33.15 3.92 4.96
N GLY A 77 32.14 3.94 4.07
CA GLY A 77 30.82 4.53 4.32
C GLY A 77 30.75 6.04 4.06
N THR A 78 29.56 6.60 4.17
CA THR A 78 29.27 8.03 3.92
C THR A 78 29.41 8.83 5.21
N GLY A 79 30.25 9.88 5.18
CA GLY A 79 30.34 10.85 6.29
C GLY A 79 29.06 11.65 6.48
N ASP A 80 28.92 12.31 7.63
CA ASP A 80 27.70 13.02 8.03
C ASP A 80 27.35 14.21 7.11
N ASP A 81 28.35 14.86 6.50
CA ASP A 81 28.20 15.93 5.53
C ASP A 81 27.89 15.46 4.10
N ALA A 82 28.20 14.19 3.79
CA ALA A 82 28.09 13.68 2.42
C ALA A 82 26.65 13.79 1.91
N LEU A 83 25.65 13.41 2.72
CA LEU A 83 24.24 13.53 2.35
C LEU A 83 23.80 14.99 2.29
N ALA A 84 24.24 15.83 3.22
CA ALA A 84 23.87 17.25 3.23
C ALA A 84 24.29 17.96 1.94
N ASP A 85 25.50 17.67 1.44
CA ASP A 85 26.09 18.30 0.26
C ASP A 85 25.54 17.78 -1.08
N LEU A 86 24.75 16.71 -1.08
CA LEU A 86 24.14 16.21 -2.31
C LEU A 86 23.15 17.23 -2.88
N ASP A 87 23.42 17.68 -4.11
CA ASP A 87 22.42 18.25 -5.01
C ASP A 87 21.98 17.19 -6.01
N MET A 88 20.82 16.59 -5.72
CA MET A 88 20.28 15.45 -6.44
C MET A 88 18.90 15.75 -7.02
N LEU A 89 18.65 15.25 -8.22
CA LEU A 89 17.35 15.23 -8.87
C LEU A 89 17.13 13.84 -9.47
N GLY A 90 15.98 13.23 -9.26
CA GLY A 90 15.78 11.88 -9.77
C GLY A 90 14.39 11.33 -9.57
N PHE A 91 14.28 10.04 -9.85
CA PHE A 91 13.12 9.26 -9.47
C PHE A 91 13.53 7.85 -9.09
N SER A 92 12.74 7.24 -8.21
CA SER A 92 12.77 5.81 -7.93
C SER A 92 11.36 5.24 -8.14
N MET A 93 11.28 3.97 -8.49
CA MET A 93 10.03 3.21 -8.49
C MET A 93 9.73 2.75 -7.07
N ASP A 94 8.53 3.07 -6.59
CA ASP A 94 8.03 2.63 -5.30
C ASP A 94 6.53 2.34 -5.40
N THR A 95 5.96 1.71 -4.38
CA THR A 95 4.50 1.62 -4.26
C THR A 95 3.91 3.00 -3.96
N PHE A 96 2.79 3.34 -4.59
CA PHE A 96 2.13 4.65 -4.40
C PHE A 96 1.88 4.98 -2.93
N GLY A 97 1.54 3.98 -2.12
CA GLY A 97 1.32 4.10 -0.69
C GLY A 97 2.55 4.46 0.13
N ASN A 98 3.75 4.14 -0.34
CA ASN A 98 5.01 4.53 0.31
C ASN A 98 5.44 5.96 -0.04
N LEU A 99 4.85 6.58 -1.06
CA LEU A 99 5.14 7.96 -1.42
C LEU A 99 4.63 8.94 -0.35
N SER A 100 5.33 10.06 -0.16
CA SER A 100 4.85 11.13 0.71
C SER A 100 3.50 11.70 0.22
N PRO A 101 2.67 12.29 1.10
CA PRO A 101 1.41 12.89 0.71
C PRO A 101 1.53 13.93 -0.42
N GLU A 102 2.61 14.71 -0.43
CA GLU A 102 2.91 15.70 -1.47
C GLU A 102 3.24 15.02 -2.80
N ALA A 103 3.98 13.91 -2.79
CA ALA A 103 4.32 13.15 -3.98
C ALA A 103 3.08 12.43 -4.57
N GLN A 104 2.22 11.89 -3.71
CA GLN A 104 0.92 11.36 -4.14
C GLN A 104 0.04 12.46 -4.75
N ALA A 105 0.00 13.64 -4.13
CA ALA A 105 -0.75 14.80 -4.63
C ALA A 105 -0.25 15.27 -5.99
N LEU A 106 1.06 15.20 -6.25
CA LEU A 106 1.64 15.52 -7.55
C LEU A 106 1.06 14.63 -8.66
N LEU A 107 0.93 13.32 -8.42
CA LEU A 107 0.35 12.39 -9.40
C LEU A 107 -1.14 12.67 -9.62
N ARG A 108 -1.89 12.93 -8.54
CA ARG A 108 -3.32 13.30 -8.63
C ARG A 108 -3.55 14.62 -9.38
N GLU A 109 -2.64 15.59 -9.30
CA GLU A 109 -2.68 16.83 -10.10
C GLU A 109 -2.70 16.54 -11.62
N ALA A 110 -2.11 15.42 -12.03
CA ALA A 110 -2.08 14.96 -13.41
C ALA A 110 -3.25 14.06 -13.83
N ASP A 111 -4.30 13.94 -12.99
CA ASP A 111 -5.43 13.02 -13.15
C ASP A 111 -4.98 11.54 -13.16
N LEU A 112 -3.91 11.24 -12.42
CA LEU A 112 -3.41 9.89 -12.18
C LEU A 112 -3.84 9.46 -10.77
N HIS A 113 -4.51 8.30 -10.70
CA HIS A 113 -5.06 7.75 -9.47
C HIS A 113 -4.62 6.28 -9.29
N PRO A 114 -3.33 6.04 -9.01
CA PRO A 114 -2.79 4.69 -8.87
C PRO A 114 -3.35 4.00 -7.62
N ARG A 115 -3.37 2.66 -7.62
CA ARG A 115 -3.64 1.90 -6.40
C ARG A 115 -2.48 2.03 -5.41
N PHE A 116 -2.76 1.82 -4.13
CA PHE A 116 -1.79 1.97 -3.04
C PHE A 116 -0.58 1.05 -3.18
N ASP A 117 -0.79 -0.15 -3.74
CA ASP A 117 0.24 -1.14 -4.03
C ASP A 117 0.83 -1.05 -5.44
N GLU A 118 0.32 -0.12 -6.27
CA GLU A 118 0.77 0.09 -7.64
C GLU A 118 2.16 0.70 -7.65
N GLN A 119 3.04 0.16 -8.49
CA GLN A 119 4.39 0.66 -8.70
C GLN A 119 4.37 1.91 -9.56
N VAL A 120 4.84 3.02 -9.00
CA VAL A 120 4.83 4.35 -9.63
C VAL A 120 6.16 5.06 -9.45
N PRO A 121 6.52 6.02 -10.32
CA PRO A 121 7.72 6.82 -10.13
C PRO A 121 7.50 7.88 -9.03
N GLY A 122 8.30 7.81 -7.97
CA GLY A 122 8.44 8.85 -6.95
C GLY A 122 9.53 9.84 -7.35
N PHE A 123 9.13 11.06 -7.72
CA PHE A 123 10.07 12.12 -8.13
C PHE A 123 10.58 12.92 -6.94
N LEU A 124 11.89 13.09 -6.86
CA LEU A 124 12.54 13.75 -5.74
C LEU A 124 13.59 14.76 -6.21
N ALA A 125 13.61 15.92 -5.55
CA ALA A 125 14.71 16.85 -5.59
C ALA A 125 15.28 17.02 -4.18
N LYS A 126 16.61 17.01 -4.07
CA LYS A 126 17.32 17.30 -2.83
C LYS A 126 18.44 18.28 -3.15
N PRO A 127 18.21 19.60 -3.03
CA PRO A 127 19.26 20.59 -3.18
C PRO A 127 20.32 20.47 -2.08
N ALA A 128 21.54 20.92 -2.35
CA ALA A 128 22.61 20.95 -1.35
C ALA A 128 22.20 21.81 -0.14
N GLY A 129 22.45 21.31 1.07
CA GLY A 129 22.07 21.96 2.34
C GLY A 129 20.57 21.97 2.65
N GLN A 130 19.71 21.45 1.76
CA GLN A 130 18.27 21.41 1.94
C GLN A 130 17.72 20.00 2.11
N ARG A 131 16.52 19.91 2.67
CA ARG A 131 15.77 18.66 2.78
C ARG A 131 15.31 18.17 1.42
N ALA A 132 15.20 16.85 1.31
CA ALA A 132 14.58 16.22 0.16
C ALA A 132 13.10 16.66 0.07
N ARG A 133 12.65 17.02 -1.13
CA ARG A 133 11.29 17.49 -1.41
C ARG A 133 10.80 16.97 -2.74
N VAL A 134 9.49 17.09 -2.95
CA VAL A 134 8.89 16.89 -4.27
C VAL A 134 9.47 17.91 -5.25
N VAL A 135 9.66 17.45 -6.48
CA VAL A 135 10.15 18.25 -7.61
C VAL A 135 9.21 19.41 -7.95
N ASN A 136 9.78 20.54 -8.37
CA ASN A 136 9.00 21.65 -8.93
C ASN A 136 8.83 21.50 -10.46
N GLU A 137 8.11 22.43 -11.09
CA GLU A 137 7.78 22.37 -12.52
C GLU A 137 9.02 22.43 -13.45
N SER A 138 10.03 23.24 -13.10
CA SER A 138 11.26 23.33 -13.90
C SER A 138 12.11 22.06 -13.77
N GLU A 139 12.14 21.46 -12.59
CA GLU A 139 12.79 20.18 -12.30
C GLU A 139 12.10 19.00 -12.99
N LEU A 140 10.77 19.00 -13.04
CA LEU A 140 9.98 18.02 -13.79
C LEU A 140 10.24 18.10 -15.30
N THR A 141 10.29 19.31 -15.84
CA THR A 141 10.58 19.55 -17.26
C THR A 141 12.00 19.11 -17.60
N LEU A 142 12.95 19.34 -16.69
CA LEU A 142 14.32 18.87 -16.80
C LEU A 142 14.39 17.33 -16.80
N LEU A 143 13.72 16.67 -15.84
CA LEU A 143 13.62 15.22 -15.77
C LEU A 143 13.00 14.62 -17.04
N LEU A 144 11.90 15.20 -17.54
CA LEU A 144 11.25 14.76 -18.77
C LEU A 144 12.23 14.72 -19.95
N SER A 145 12.97 15.82 -20.13
CA SER A 145 13.94 15.98 -21.21
C SER A 145 15.05 14.93 -21.10
N ILE A 146 15.58 14.72 -19.90
CA ILE A 146 16.66 13.76 -19.63
C ILE A 146 16.18 12.32 -19.81
N LEU A 147 15.03 11.95 -19.25
CA LEU A 147 14.48 10.61 -19.35
C LEU A 147 14.24 10.21 -20.81
N ARG A 148 13.60 11.07 -21.59
CA ARG A 148 13.41 10.84 -23.03
C ARG A 148 14.73 10.76 -23.77
N ALA A 149 15.72 11.58 -23.39
CA ALA A 149 17.04 11.55 -24.02
C ALA A 149 17.79 10.24 -23.74
N VAL A 150 17.76 9.77 -22.49
CA VAL A 150 18.40 8.52 -22.06
C VAL A 150 17.73 7.33 -22.75
N VAL A 151 16.39 7.28 -22.78
CA VAL A 151 15.63 6.25 -23.50
C VAL A 151 15.99 6.23 -24.99
N LYS A 152 16.12 7.40 -25.63
CA LYS A 152 16.49 7.53 -27.05
C LYS A 152 17.92 7.06 -27.30
N ALA A 153 18.88 7.45 -26.45
CA ALA A 153 20.26 7.00 -26.53
C ALA A 153 20.40 5.49 -26.30
N ASP A 154 19.59 4.90 -25.43
CA ASP A 154 19.58 3.45 -25.23
C ASP A 154 19.00 2.70 -26.44
N LYS A 155 17.87 3.18 -27.00
CA LYS A 155 17.25 2.61 -28.20
C LYS A 155 18.21 2.58 -29.39
N THR A 156 19.08 3.57 -29.52
CA THR A 156 20.13 3.63 -30.55
C THR A 156 21.44 2.96 -30.15
N LYS A 157 21.50 2.31 -28.98
CA LYS A 157 22.68 1.63 -28.41
C LYS A 157 23.89 2.56 -28.18
N GLN A 158 23.65 3.85 -28.04
CA GLN A 158 24.68 4.87 -27.78
C GLN A 158 24.89 5.14 -26.29
N LEU A 159 23.94 4.77 -25.43
CA LEU A 159 24.09 4.89 -23.98
C LEU A 159 25.10 3.84 -23.46
N GLN A 160 26.31 4.29 -23.14
CA GLN A 160 27.39 3.48 -22.57
C GLN A 160 28.01 4.17 -21.35
N PRO A 161 27.33 4.11 -20.18
CA PRO A 161 27.83 4.66 -18.93
C PRO A 161 29.11 3.92 -18.51
N ALA A 162 30.02 4.63 -17.86
CA ALA A 162 31.30 4.10 -17.38
C ALA A 162 31.69 4.74 -16.04
N THR A 163 32.73 4.25 -15.39
CA THR A 163 33.26 4.89 -14.18
C THR A 163 33.99 6.19 -14.55
N LEU A 164 34.05 7.15 -13.61
CA LEU A 164 34.67 8.46 -13.87
C LEU A 164 36.18 8.37 -14.18
N ASP A 165 36.83 7.29 -13.77
CA ASP A 165 38.24 6.98 -14.00
C ASP A 165 38.51 6.21 -15.31
N ASP A 166 37.48 5.90 -16.10
CA ASP A 166 37.61 5.24 -17.41
C ASP A 166 38.58 6.01 -18.33
N ARG A 167 39.49 5.27 -18.97
CA ARG A 167 40.56 5.83 -19.80
C ARG A 167 40.05 6.70 -20.94
N ASP A 168 38.97 6.28 -21.61
CA ASP A 168 38.39 7.02 -22.73
C ASP A 168 37.19 7.89 -22.31
N GLY A 169 36.94 7.98 -21.00
CA GLY A 169 35.94 8.85 -20.39
C GLY A 169 34.55 8.25 -20.35
N ILE A 170 33.55 9.07 -20.05
CA ILE A 170 32.15 8.65 -19.95
C ILE A 170 31.37 9.07 -21.19
N CYS A 171 30.24 8.41 -21.46
CA CYS A 171 29.32 8.92 -22.47
C CYS A 171 28.63 10.20 -21.96
N VAL A 172 28.50 11.21 -22.82
CA VAL A 172 27.88 12.49 -22.51
C VAL A 172 26.75 12.75 -23.49
N LEU A 173 25.54 12.95 -22.97
CA LEU A 173 24.34 13.27 -23.74
C LEU A 173 24.22 14.79 -23.82
N THR A 174 24.32 15.35 -25.03
CA THR A 174 23.95 16.75 -25.30
C THR A 174 22.50 16.81 -25.74
N ILE A 175 21.68 17.48 -24.94
CA ILE A 175 20.23 17.59 -25.11
C ILE A 175 19.88 18.99 -25.62
N GLY A 176 18.92 19.08 -26.54
CA GLY A 176 18.34 20.36 -26.94
C GLY A 176 17.01 20.20 -27.66
N GLY A 177 16.32 21.31 -27.89
CA GLY A 177 14.97 21.30 -28.47
C GLY A 177 13.88 21.13 -27.41
N ASP A 178 12.73 20.62 -27.83
CA ASP A 178 11.56 20.51 -26.97
C ASP A 178 11.74 19.40 -25.90
N PRO A 179 11.38 19.63 -24.63
CA PRO A 179 11.45 18.64 -23.56
C PRO A 179 10.73 17.32 -23.85
N SER A 180 9.61 17.39 -24.57
CA SER A 180 8.86 16.22 -24.98
C SER A 180 9.52 15.49 -26.17
N GLU A 181 10.21 16.18 -27.07
CA GLU A 181 10.90 15.52 -28.18
C GLU A 181 12.35 15.96 -28.30
N PRO A 182 13.21 15.58 -27.34
CA PRO A 182 14.57 16.08 -27.30
C PRO A 182 15.39 15.57 -28.49
N ARG A 183 16.18 16.50 -29.07
CA ARG A 183 17.32 16.16 -29.91
C ARG A 183 18.47 15.78 -29.00
N VAL A 184 19.10 14.65 -29.31
CA VAL A 184 20.17 14.06 -28.49
C VAL A 184 21.32 13.71 -29.39
N SER A 185 22.51 14.16 -29.01
CA SER A 185 23.78 13.65 -29.53
C SER A 185 24.60 13.08 -28.39
N VAL A 186 25.29 11.97 -28.65
CA VAL A 186 26.14 11.31 -27.65
C VAL A 186 27.60 11.42 -28.05
N THR A 187 28.43 11.91 -27.14
CA THR A 187 29.89 11.96 -27.26
C THR A 187 30.54 11.11 -26.17
N ARG A 188 31.83 10.79 -26.31
CA ARG A 188 32.63 10.18 -25.23
C ARG A 188 33.75 11.14 -24.84
N GLU A 189 33.78 11.53 -23.56
CA GLU A 189 34.66 12.59 -23.09
C GLU A 189 35.13 12.34 -21.65
N LYS A 190 36.33 12.84 -21.32
CA LYS A 190 36.79 12.87 -19.93
C LYS A 190 36.01 13.93 -19.16
N TRP A 191 35.28 13.52 -18.13
CA TRP A 191 34.53 14.45 -17.28
C TRP A 191 35.50 15.25 -16.41
N ARG A 192 35.61 16.55 -16.66
CA ARG A 192 36.39 17.45 -15.80
C ARG A 192 35.48 17.91 -14.66
N SER A 193 35.71 17.40 -13.46
CA SER A 193 35.05 17.92 -12.26
C SER A 193 35.47 19.35 -12.02
N SER A 194 34.53 20.24 -11.70
CA SER A 194 34.87 21.49 -11.03
C SER A 194 35.47 21.12 -9.68
N GLU A 195 36.66 21.63 -9.32
CA GLU A 195 37.20 21.40 -7.98
C GLU A 195 36.19 21.92 -6.96
N ALA A 196 35.72 21.04 -6.06
CA ALA A 196 34.93 21.48 -4.92
C ALA A 196 35.76 22.53 -4.16
N PRO A 197 35.15 23.66 -3.74
CA PRO A 197 35.88 24.71 -3.03
C PRO A 197 36.60 24.10 -1.82
N ARG A 198 37.94 24.13 -1.87
CA ARG A 198 38.79 23.69 -0.76
C ARG A 198 38.78 24.76 0.33
N ALA A 199 38.48 24.32 1.54
CA ALA A 199 38.44 25.05 2.80
C ALA A 199 37.40 26.17 2.86
N VAL A 200 36.41 26.02 3.76
CA VAL A 200 35.63 27.16 4.25
C VAL A 200 36.55 27.93 5.20
N PRO A 201 36.92 29.19 4.89
CA PRO A 201 37.66 29.99 5.85
C PRO A 201 36.75 30.26 7.04
N LEU A 202 37.16 29.81 8.24
CA LEU A 202 36.50 30.19 9.49
C LEU A 202 36.51 31.73 9.62
N PRO A 203 35.43 32.36 10.07
CA PRO A 203 35.44 33.79 10.34
C PRO A 203 36.47 34.11 11.45
N PRO A 204 37.20 35.22 11.33
CA PRO A 204 38.14 35.65 12.37
C PRO A 204 37.36 36.19 13.57
N GLY A 205 37.21 35.38 14.63
CA GLY A 205 36.75 35.85 15.92
C GLY A 205 36.12 34.78 16.81
N GLY A 206 36.86 34.30 17.82
CA GLY A 206 36.27 33.60 18.98
C GLY A 206 37.03 32.42 19.57
N ALA A 207 38.04 31.87 18.88
CA ALA A 207 38.69 30.61 19.26
C ALA A 207 40.11 30.79 19.84
N ASP A 208 40.31 31.70 20.80
CA ASP A 208 41.51 31.57 21.63
C ASP A 208 41.35 30.35 22.55
N LEU A 209 42.02 29.26 22.17
CA LEU A 209 42.10 28.01 22.91
C LEU A 209 43.45 27.90 23.66
N GLN A 210 44.28 28.94 23.64
CA GLN A 210 45.56 28.96 24.33
C GLN A 210 45.34 28.91 25.85
N GLY A 211 46.16 28.11 26.53
CA GLY A 211 46.12 27.97 27.99
C GLY A 211 45.09 26.96 28.52
N LEU A 212 44.31 26.30 27.66
CA LEU A 212 43.51 25.13 28.07
C LEU A 212 44.42 23.91 28.30
N PRO A 213 44.21 23.11 29.36
CA PRO A 213 44.98 21.89 29.58
C PRO A 213 44.61 20.83 28.53
N ILE A 214 45.59 20.02 28.13
CA ILE A 214 45.34 18.83 27.30
C ILE A 214 44.85 17.70 28.21
N LEU A 215 43.70 17.12 27.87
CA LEU A 215 43.09 15.99 28.54
C LEU A 215 43.53 14.70 27.84
N GLU A 216 43.93 13.67 28.60
CA GLU A 216 44.28 12.35 28.08
C GLU A 216 43.00 11.53 27.75
N GLU A 217 42.13 12.11 26.92
CA GLU A 217 40.82 11.58 26.52
C GLU A 217 40.69 11.54 24.99
N THR A 218 39.79 10.69 24.49
CA THR A 218 39.40 10.64 23.08
C THR A 218 37.93 11.01 22.95
N TRP A 219 37.62 12.07 22.21
CA TRP A 219 36.25 12.52 22.01
C TRP A 219 35.76 12.20 20.59
N LEU A 220 34.50 11.79 20.49
CA LEU A 220 33.79 11.51 19.26
C LEU A 220 32.91 12.70 18.91
N ILE A 221 33.03 13.20 17.68
CA ILE A 221 32.27 14.36 17.20
C ILE A 221 31.62 14.04 15.86
N GLY A 222 30.32 14.30 15.74
CA GLY A 222 29.60 14.10 14.48
C GLY A 222 28.34 14.92 14.39
N THR A 223 27.76 14.90 13.20
CA THR A 223 26.54 15.64 12.86
C THR A 223 25.55 14.75 12.09
N PRO A 224 25.10 13.61 12.65
CA PRO A 224 24.12 12.74 12.00
C PRO A 224 22.87 13.51 11.55
N ALA A 225 22.31 13.10 10.42
CA ALA A 225 21.16 13.75 9.83
C ALA A 225 19.92 13.64 10.73
N LEU A 226 19.26 14.77 10.99
CA LEU A 226 18.07 14.82 11.82
C LEU A 226 16.82 14.80 10.93
N ARG A 227 15.92 13.83 11.15
CA ARG A 227 14.64 13.70 10.40
C ARG A 227 13.56 14.67 10.89
N ALA A 228 13.95 15.85 11.35
CA ALA A 228 13.06 16.91 11.80
C ALA A 228 13.38 18.20 11.01
N GLY A 229 12.44 19.14 10.98
CA GLY A 229 12.67 20.44 10.37
C GLY A 229 11.70 21.49 10.90
N ILE A 230 12.02 22.74 10.64
CA ILE A 230 11.20 23.88 11.06
C ILE A 230 10.18 24.17 9.97
N GLN A 231 8.94 24.44 10.36
CA GLN A 231 7.87 24.79 9.41
C GLN A 231 8.23 26.09 8.67
N GLY A 232 8.22 26.05 7.35
CA GLY A 232 8.61 27.18 6.51
C GLY A 232 10.12 27.36 6.30
N ASP A 233 10.96 26.48 6.84
CA ASP A 233 12.41 26.47 6.62
C ASP A 233 12.85 25.14 5.99
N ASP A 234 13.38 25.19 4.78
CA ASP A 234 13.76 24.05 3.94
C ASP A 234 15.20 23.58 4.14
N ARG A 235 15.98 24.27 4.98
CA ARG A 235 17.32 23.85 5.36
C ARG A 235 17.30 22.49 6.07
N ALA A 236 18.27 21.64 5.74
CA ALA A 236 18.47 20.38 6.43
C ALA A 236 19.01 20.64 7.85
N MET A 237 18.54 19.86 8.82
CA MET A 237 19.07 19.90 10.19
C MET A 237 19.95 18.68 10.44
N GLN A 238 20.99 18.88 11.25
CA GLN A 238 21.88 17.85 11.74
C GLN A 238 21.92 17.92 13.26
N LEU A 239 22.18 16.79 13.91
CA LEU A 239 22.38 16.75 15.36
C LEU A 239 23.87 16.78 15.65
N LEU A 240 24.42 17.92 16.05
CA LEU A 240 25.76 17.99 16.59
C LEU A 240 25.84 17.18 17.87
N LEU A 241 26.67 16.13 17.85
CA LEU A 241 26.99 15.29 18.99
C LEU A 241 28.47 15.43 19.33
N VAL A 242 28.75 15.68 20.62
CA VAL A 242 30.09 15.63 21.20
C VAL A 242 30.02 14.66 22.36
N ALA A 243 30.76 13.56 22.29
CA ALA A 243 30.73 12.50 23.30
C ALA A 243 32.14 12.00 23.65
N ASP A 244 32.31 11.46 24.84
CA ASP A 244 33.53 10.76 25.23
C ASP A 244 33.51 9.29 24.76
N GLU A 245 34.61 8.82 24.16
CA GLU A 245 34.70 7.45 23.67
C GLU A 245 34.71 6.44 24.82
N GLY A 246 35.35 6.77 25.96
CA GLY A 246 35.52 5.83 27.07
C GLY A 246 34.25 5.60 27.89
N SER A 247 33.53 6.68 28.21
CA SER A 247 32.34 6.68 29.07
C SER A 247 31.01 6.73 28.33
N GLU A 248 31.02 6.99 27.02
CA GLU A 248 29.83 7.20 26.16
C GLU A 248 28.97 8.40 26.59
N TYR A 249 29.48 9.22 27.49
CA TYR A 249 28.77 10.36 28.00
C TYR A 249 28.70 11.45 26.92
N VAL A 250 27.48 11.95 26.67
CA VAL A 250 27.23 13.01 25.69
C VAL A 250 27.42 14.37 26.36
N PHE A 251 28.44 15.10 25.93
CA PHE A 251 28.75 16.46 26.41
C PHE A 251 27.84 17.52 25.79
N GLU A 252 27.50 17.35 24.52
CA GLU A 252 26.60 18.25 23.79
C GLU A 252 25.78 17.44 22.79
N ALA A 253 24.48 17.73 22.73
CA ALA A 253 23.54 17.24 21.73
C ALA A 253 22.68 18.43 21.27
N ARG A 254 22.95 18.96 20.09
CA ARG A 254 22.31 20.20 19.60
C ARG A 254 21.90 20.09 18.15
N ALA A 255 20.68 20.50 17.83
CA ALA A 255 20.27 20.68 16.44
C ALA A 255 20.98 21.90 15.83
N VAL A 256 21.66 21.70 14.70
CA VAL A 256 22.32 22.73 13.90
C VAL A 256 21.88 22.62 12.45
N PHE A 257 21.97 23.70 11.68
CA PHE A 257 21.70 23.63 10.24
C PHE A 257 22.86 23.00 9.49
N ALA A 258 22.54 22.20 8.47
CA ALA A 258 23.53 21.60 7.61
C ALA A 258 24.37 22.68 6.91
N GLY A 259 25.69 22.58 7.06
CA GLY A 259 26.64 23.56 6.53
C GLY A 259 26.90 24.78 7.42
N ASP A 260 26.19 24.95 8.54
CA ASP A 260 26.49 25.98 9.55
C ASP A 260 27.66 25.54 10.45
N LEU A 261 28.86 25.59 9.87
CA LEU A 261 30.09 25.20 10.56
C LEU A 261 30.42 26.16 11.71
N GLU A 262 30.02 27.43 11.62
CA GLU A 262 30.31 28.42 12.64
C GLU A 262 29.59 28.09 13.95
N GLU A 263 28.29 27.80 13.88
CA GLU A 263 27.51 27.40 15.04
C GLU A 263 28.02 26.08 15.63
N ALA A 264 28.33 25.10 14.77
CA ALA A 264 28.84 23.81 15.21
C ALA A 264 30.21 23.93 15.92
N VAL A 265 31.15 24.68 15.34
CA VAL A 265 32.47 24.93 15.94
C VAL A 265 32.34 25.73 17.24
N ALA A 266 31.45 26.73 17.29
CA ALA A 266 31.22 27.52 18.50
C ALA A 266 30.70 26.65 19.66
N ALA A 267 29.78 25.73 19.39
CA ALA A 267 29.28 24.77 20.37
C ALA A 267 30.40 23.85 20.89
N ILE A 268 31.23 23.30 20.00
CA ILE A 268 32.37 22.45 20.39
C ILE A 268 33.39 23.22 21.22
N VAL A 269 33.74 24.45 20.83
CA VAL A 269 34.64 25.32 21.59
C VAL A 269 34.05 25.66 22.97
N ALA A 270 32.74 25.80 23.07
CA ALA A 270 32.07 25.98 24.37
C ALA A 270 32.24 24.73 25.25
N VAL A 271 32.14 23.51 24.69
CA VAL A 271 32.44 22.28 25.42
C VAL A 271 33.89 22.26 25.91
N PHE A 272 34.88 22.64 25.10
CA PHE A 272 36.29 22.73 25.56
C PHE A 272 36.48 23.71 26.73
N ARG A 273 35.79 24.86 26.68
CA ARG A 273 35.92 25.95 27.67
C ARG A 273 35.09 25.76 28.94
N GLN A 274 34.02 25.00 28.88
CA GLN A 274 33.12 24.78 30.02
C GLN A 274 33.41 23.43 30.67
N GLY A 275 33.70 22.42 29.83
CA GLY A 275 34.05 21.08 30.24
C GLY A 275 32.87 20.29 30.82
N PRO A 276 32.84 18.96 30.67
CA PRO A 276 31.92 18.14 31.45
C PRO A 276 32.18 18.31 32.94
N TYR A 277 31.15 18.63 33.72
CA TYR A 277 31.24 18.83 35.17
C TYR A 277 32.29 19.88 35.59
N GLY A 278 32.57 20.88 34.75
CA GLY A 278 33.54 21.94 35.02
C GLY A 278 35.01 21.60 34.72
N ARG A 279 35.29 20.43 34.12
CA ARG A 279 36.64 20.04 33.68
C ARG A 279 36.96 20.58 32.30
N LYS A 280 37.48 21.81 32.25
CA LYS A 280 37.85 22.51 31.02
C LYS A 280 39.14 21.94 30.44
N GLY A 281 39.20 21.73 29.14
CA GLY A 281 40.40 21.22 28.46
C GLY A 281 40.14 20.77 27.03
N LEU A 282 41.24 20.53 26.31
CA LEU A 282 41.23 20.01 24.94
C LEU A 282 41.51 18.50 24.99
N PRO A 283 40.67 17.63 24.40
CA PRO A 283 40.99 16.21 24.32
C PRO A 283 42.26 16.00 23.47
N ARG A 284 43.08 15.03 23.88
CA ARG A 284 44.29 14.65 23.15
C ARG A 284 43.97 14.18 21.73
N ARG A 285 42.85 13.47 21.58
CA ARG A 285 42.39 12.94 20.29
C ARG A 285 40.91 13.23 20.05
N ILE A 286 40.60 13.64 18.83
CA ILE A 286 39.24 13.77 18.31
C ILE A 286 39.06 12.85 17.11
N VAL A 287 37.96 12.13 17.07
CA VAL A 287 37.50 11.37 15.91
C VAL A 287 36.23 12.04 15.39
N CYS A 288 36.25 12.48 14.13
CA CYS A 288 35.17 13.26 13.53
C CYS A 288 34.55 12.58 12.30
N SER A 289 33.22 12.47 12.27
CA SER A 289 32.47 11.88 11.14
C SER A 289 32.02 12.87 10.07
N ASN A 290 32.18 14.17 10.31
CA ASN A 290 31.89 15.24 9.34
C ASN A 290 33.21 15.80 8.79
N ARG A 291 33.42 15.76 7.47
CA ARG A 291 34.71 16.13 6.86
C ARG A 291 34.98 17.63 6.96
N LYS A 292 34.00 18.47 6.67
CA LYS A 292 34.13 19.93 6.80
C LYS A 292 34.43 20.36 8.24
N LEU A 293 33.79 19.71 9.21
CA LEU A 293 34.05 19.95 10.62
C LEU A 293 35.44 19.46 11.05
N HIS A 294 35.88 18.30 10.55
CA HIS A 294 37.25 17.80 10.74
C HIS A 294 38.29 18.79 10.24
N GLU A 295 38.13 19.33 9.03
CA GLU A 295 39.07 20.32 8.46
C GLU A 295 39.10 21.60 9.30
N ALA A 296 37.93 22.08 9.74
CA ALA A 296 37.81 23.25 10.61
C ALA A 296 38.47 23.04 11.98
N LEU A 297 38.21 21.91 12.63
CA LEU A 297 38.79 21.57 13.93
C LEU A 297 40.29 21.30 13.85
N THR A 298 40.77 20.63 12.79
CA THR A 298 42.20 20.38 12.57
C THR A 298 42.98 21.70 12.51
N SER A 299 42.46 22.67 11.75
CA SER A 299 43.05 24.00 11.63
C SER A 299 43.14 24.76 12.96
N LEU A 300 42.21 24.48 13.90
CA LEU A 300 42.19 25.07 15.24
C LEU A 300 43.09 24.34 16.25
N LEU A 301 43.23 23.02 16.12
CA LEU A 301 43.87 22.16 17.12
C LEU A 301 45.35 21.86 16.82
N GLU A 302 45.74 21.82 15.54
CA GLU A 302 47.11 21.52 15.11
C GLU A 302 48.16 22.46 15.75
N PRO A 303 47.94 23.79 15.85
CA PRO A 303 48.87 24.69 16.53
C PRO A 303 49.03 24.43 18.03
N LEU A 304 48.10 23.69 18.65
CA LEU A 304 48.02 23.43 20.08
C LEU A 304 48.42 21.98 20.45
N GLY A 305 48.82 21.18 19.46
CA GLY A 305 49.23 19.78 19.64
C GLY A 305 48.09 18.78 19.83
N GLY A 306 46.84 19.16 19.50
CA GLY A 306 45.69 18.25 19.48
C GLY A 306 45.60 17.45 18.19
N GLU A 307 45.24 16.17 18.27
CA GLU A 307 45.05 15.31 17.09
C GLU A 307 43.57 15.24 16.70
N CYS A 308 43.23 15.57 15.45
CA CYS A 308 41.88 15.41 14.91
C CYS A 308 41.90 14.49 13.68
N THR A 309 41.16 13.39 13.75
CA THR A 309 41.12 12.34 12.71
C THR A 309 39.73 12.25 12.11
N PHE A 310 39.65 12.13 10.78
CA PHE A 310 38.38 11.90 10.08
C PHE A 310 38.08 10.41 9.98
N GLN A 311 36.86 10.02 10.36
CA GLN A 311 36.33 8.67 10.18
C GLN A 311 34.87 8.77 9.74
N ALA A 312 34.58 8.43 8.49
CA ALA A 312 33.25 8.61 7.89
C ALA A 312 32.11 7.97 8.69
N VAL A 313 32.33 6.78 9.24
CA VAL A 313 31.36 6.10 10.11
C VAL A 313 32.01 5.80 11.45
N ILE A 314 31.49 6.42 12.52
CA ILE A 314 31.88 6.16 13.91
C ILE A 314 30.77 5.31 14.54
N PRO A 315 30.93 3.97 14.67
CA PRO A 315 29.84 3.08 15.10
C PRO A 315 29.22 3.49 16.44
N LYS A 316 30.07 3.85 17.40
CA LYS A 316 29.65 4.26 18.74
C LYS A 316 28.83 5.55 18.76
N LEU A 317 29.21 6.52 17.92
CA LEU A 317 28.45 7.76 17.80
C LEU A 317 27.10 7.53 17.11
N ARG A 318 27.05 6.58 16.15
CA ARG A 318 25.82 6.16 15.50
C ARG A 318 24.85 5.50 16.47
N GLU A 319 25.33 4.61 17.35
CA GLU A 319 24.51 3.99 18.40
C GLU A 319 23.92 5.04 19.35
N ILE A 320 24.73 6.02 19.78
CA ILE A 320 24.27 7.16 20.60
C ILE A 320 23.19 7.97 19.87
N ALA A 321 23.40 8.26 18.59
CA ALA A 321 22.46 9.01 17.76
C ALA A 321 21.14 8.25 17.56
N ASP A 322 21.21 6.95 17.23
CA ASP A 322 20.05 6.10 17.01
C ASP A 322 19.21 6.01 18.29
N GLY A 323 19.83 5.82 19.46
CA GLY A 323 19.11 5.83 20.74
C GLY A 323 18.43 7.16 21.06
N PHE A 324 19.06 8.30 20.72
CA PHE A 324 18.47 9.63 20.88
C PHE A 324 17.30 9.87 19.91
N LEU A 325 17.44 9.41 18.66
CA LEU A 325 16.43 9.52 17.61
C LEU A 325 15.22 8.59 17.85
N GLU A 326 15.43 7.38 18.37
CA GLU A 326 14.35 6.44 18.73
C GLU A 326 13.43 7.00 19.82
N HIS A 327 13.99 7.67 20.84
CA HIS A 327 13.20 8.32 21.89
C HIS A 327 12.40 9.52 21.38
N MET A 328 12.87 10.19 20.32
CA MET A 328 12.10 11.23 19.61
C MET A 328 11.12 10.65 18.57
N GLY A 329 11.32 9.39 18.16
CA GLY A 329 10.59 8.73 17.07
C GLY A 329 9.43 7.83 17.51
N ASP A 330 9.12 7.73 18.81
CA ASP A 330 7.92 7.05 19.29
C ASP A 330 6.66 7.77 18.73
N PRO A 331 5.85 7.13 17.86
CA PRO A 331 4.65 7.73 17.31
C PRO A 331 3.62 8.10 18.39
N ALA A 332 3.79 7.62 19.62
CA ALA A 332 2.97 7.98 20.76
C ALA A 332 3.42 9.25 21.51
N SER A 333 4.59 9.84 21.22
CA SER A 333 5.13 10.92 22.06
C SER A 333 5.15 12.30 21.42
N PHE A 334 5.28 12.48 20.11
CA PHE A 334 5.08 13.79 19.47
C PHE A 334 4.69 13.66 17.99
N THR A 335 3.38 13.65 17.69
CA THR A 335 2.94 14.15 16.38
C THR A 335 2.68 15.65 16.54
N ALA A 336 3.34 16.47 15.73
CA ALA A 336 3.03 17.90 15.68
C ALA A 336 1.52 18.17 15.40
N ASP A 337 0.83 17.19 14.80
CA ASP A 337 -0.63 17.16 14.61
C ASP A 337 -1.45 17.14 15.92
N GLU A 338 -0.96 16.52 17.00
CA GLU A 338 -1.69 16.41 18.28
C GLU A 338 -1.76 17.75 19.05
N VAL A 339 -0.79 18.65 18.83
CA VAL A 339 -0.75 19.99 19.45
C VAL A 339 -1.42 21.05 18.58
N GLU A 340 -1.32 20.95 17.25
CA GLU A 340 -1.98 21.88 16.32
C GLU A 340 -3.51 21.70 16.30
N ALA A 341 -4.03 20.46 16.35
CA ALA A 341 -5.48 20.23 16.34
C ALA A 341 -6.17 20.69 17.64
N ALA A 342 -5.45 20.73 18.76
CA ALA A 342 -5.94 21.26 20.04
C ALA A 342 -5.94 22.79 20.09
N SER A 343 -5.22 23.47 19.18
CA SER A 343 -5.01 24.92 19.16
C SER A 343 -5.46 25.62 17.87
N ALA A 344 -5.96 24.86 16.88
CA ALA A 344 -6.51 25.42 15.65
C ALA A 344 -7.69 26.36 15.97
N PRO A 345 -7.73 27.56 15.37
CA PRO A 345 -8.81 28.52 15.62
C PRO A 345 -10.17 27.88 15.30
N GLU A 346 -11.20 28.25 16.06
CA GLU A 346 -12.59 27.82 15.81
C GLU A 346 -12.98 28.13 14.36
N ALA A 347 -12.85 27.14 13.48
CA ALA A 347 -13.28 27.27 12.11
C ALA A 347 -14.81 27.32 12.07
N GLY A 348 -15.36 28.30 11.36
CA GLY A 348 -16.80 28.37 11.11
C GLY A 348 -17.32 27.10 10.43
N VAL A 349 -18.64 26.89 10.49
CA VAL A 349 -19.27 25.74 9.81
C VAL A 349 -18.92 25.77 8.32
N PRO A 350 -18.31 24.70 7.76
CA PRO A 350 -17.98 24.65 6.33
C PRO A 350 -19.23 24.82 5.46
N ALA A 351 -19.07 25.41 4.28
CA ALA A 351 -20.16 25.49 3.31
C ALA A 351 -20.65 24.08 2.91
N PRO A 352 -21.92 23.90 2.52
CA PRO A 352 -22.44 22.57 2.15
C PRO A 352 -21.62 21.86 1.04
N ASP A 353 -21.04 22.62 0.11
CA ASP A 353 -20.22 22.11 -1.01
C ASP A 353 -18.70 22.10 -0.71
N ASP A 354 -18.28 22.43 0.52
CA ASP A 354 -16.87 22.45 0.92
C ASP A 354 -16.40 21.09 1.47
N LEU A 355 -16.11 20.15 0.55
CA LEU A 355 -15.65 18.80 0.91
C LEU A 355 -14.40 18.83 1.81
N LYS A 356 -13.46 19.74 1.53
CA LYS A 356 -12.20 19.85 2.27
C LYS A 356 -12.45 20.31 3.70
N GLY A 357 -13.29 21.32 3.88
CA GLY A 357 -13.68 21.80 5.21
C GLY A 357 -14.42 20.73 6.03
N TRP A 358 -15.32 19.97 5.40
CA TRP A 358 -16.02 18.86 6.08
C TRP A 358 -15.08 17.71 6.46
N LYS A 359 -14.17 17.29 5.56
CA LYS A 359 -13.15 16.25 5.88
C LYS A 359 -12.22 16.69 7.01
N GLU A 360 -11.87 17.97 7.07
CA GLU A 360 -11.04 18.53 8.12
C GLU A 360 -11.76 18.58 9.48
N ALA A 361 -13.04 18.96 9.50
CA ALA A 361 -13.87 18.84 10.70
C ALA A 361 -14.04 17.38 11.16
N ASP A 362 -14.17 16.46 10.21
CA ASP A 362 -14.27 15.03 10.49
C ASP A 362 -12.99 14.47 11.12
N ARG A 363 -11.83 14.86 10.60
CA ARG A 363 -10.51 14.53 11.16
C ARG A 363 -10.39 14.99 12.61
N ARG A 364 -10.79 16.22 12.94
CA ARG A 364 -10.79 16.73 14.32
C ARG A 364 -11.75 15.95 15.23
N LEU A 365 -12.95 15.62 14.75
CA LEU A 365 -13.90 14.80 15.52
C LEU A 365 -13.34 13.40 15.78
N PHE A 366 -12.72 12.77 14.77
CA PHE A 366 -12.07 11.47 14.90
C PHE A 366 -10.94 11.49 15.94
N GLN A 367 -10.13 12.55 15.98
CA GLN A 367 -9.10 12.71 17.03
C GLN A 367 -9.71 12.80 18.44
N ARG A 368 -10.85 13.47 18.59
CA ARG A 368 -11.59 13.51 19.87
C ARG A 368 -12.15 12.15 20.24
N PHE A 369 -12.61 11.35 19.27
CA PHE A 369 -13.03 9.97 19.49
C PHE A 369 -11.86 9.12 20.01
N MET A 370 -10.69 9.21 19.37
CA MET A 370 -9.47 8.52 19.79
C MET A 370 -9.07 8.90 21.21
N ALA A 371 -9.06 10.20 21.54
CA ALA A 371 -8.76 10.69 22.88
C ALA A 371 -9.75 10.17 23.94
N ARG A 372 -11.05 10.10 23.60
CA ARG A 372 -12.08 9.55 24.50
C ARG A 372 -11.89 8.05 24.72
N LEU A 373 -11.61 7.29 23.67
CA LEU A 373 -11.36 5.85 23.78
C LEU A 373 -10.09 5.55 24.60
N LYS A 374 -9.03 6.33 24.41
CA LYS A 374 -7.79 6.23 25.20
C LYS A 374 -8.03 6.55 26.67
N SER A 375 -8.78 7.60 26.99
CA SER A 375 -8.99 8.04 28.37
C SER A 375 -10.03 7.23 29.17
N ASP A 376 -11.01 6.58 28.53
CA ASP A 376 -12.04 5.79 29.22
C ASP A 376 -11.69 4.29 29.29
N GLU A 377 -11.09 3.85 30.40
CA GLU A 377 -10.74 2.44 30.65
C GLU A 377 -11.94 1.48 30.54
N ARG A 378 -13.18 1.95 30.78
CA ARG A 378 -14.38 1.08 30.70
C ARG A 378 -14.63 0.64 29.27
N LEU A 379 -14.34 1.49 28.29
CA LEU A 379 -14.45 1.16 26.86
C LEU A 379 -13.36 0.21 26.40
N ARG A 380 -12.29 0.02 27.17
CA ARG A 380 -11.21 -0.94 26.89
C ARG A 380 -11.27 -2.18 27.80
N SER A 381 -12.38 -2.35 28.52
CA SER A 381 -12.56 -3.47 29.44
C SER A 381 -12.87 -4.78 28.71
N PRO A 382 -12.54 -5.95 29.31
CA PRO A 382 -12.93 -7.27 28.77
C PRO A 382 -14.43 -7.41 28.51
N ARG A 383 -15.27 -6.70 29.28
CA ARG A 383 -16.72 -6.66 29.08
C ARG A 383 -17.12 -5.92 27.79
N ALA A 384 -16.44 -4.82 27.48
CA ALA A 384 -16.70 -4.07 26.26
C ALA A 384 -16.23 -4.87 25.04
N ALA A 385 -15.03 -5.46 25.12
CA ALA A 385 -14.50 -6.38 24.11
C ALA A 385 -15.45 -7.53 23.83
N ARG A 386 -15.88 -8.25 24.89
CA ARG A 386 -16.82 -9.37 24.77
C ARG A 386 -18.14 -9.00 24.13
N ARG A 387 -18.60 -7.76 24.32
CA ARG A 387 -19.84 -7.30 23.69
C ARG A 387 -19.68 -7.11 22.19
N TYR A 388 -18.55 -6.56 21.73
CA TYR A 388 -18.33 -6.25 20.32
C TYR A 388 -17.73 -7.40 19.51
N PHE A 389 -16.84 -8.20 20.07
CA PHE A 389 -16.16 -9.30 19.35
C PHE A 389 -16.76 -10.68 19.64
N ASP A 390 -17.69 -10.78 20.59
CA ASP A 390 -18.08 -12.06 21.21
C ASP A 390 -16.89 -12.82 21.83
N ASP A 391 -15.84 -12.08 22.19
CA ASP A 391 -14.59 -12.55 22.79
C ASP A 391 -13.96 -11.42 23.62
N ASP A 392 -13.23 -11.74 24.67
CA ASP A 392 -12.71 -10.75 25.64
C ASP A 392 -11.28 -10.26 25.32
N ASP A 393 -10.65 -10.78 24.27
CA ASP A 393 -9.28 -10.47 23.87
C ASP A 393 -9.20 -9.28 22.88
N LEU A 394 -9.42 -8.07 23.38
CA LEU A 394 -9.34 -6.82 22.59
C LEU A 394 -8.00 -6.67 21.85
N GLN A 395 -6.90 -7.02 22.53
CA GLN A 395 -5.54 -6.83 22.02
C GLN A 395 -5.24 -7.77 20.85
N HIS A 396 -5.73 -9.01 20.90
CA HIS A 396 -5.66 -9.93 19.76
C HIS A 396 -6.29 -9.32 18.52
N TYR A 397 -7.54 -8.83 18.58
CA TYR A 397 -8.20 -8.27 17.40
C TYR A 397 -7.52 -7.01 16.90
N PHE A 398 -7.13 -6.10 17.79
CA PHE A 398 -6.46 -4.86 17.40
C PHE A 398 -5.12 -5.12 16.71
N LYS A 399 -4.39 -6.15 17.13
CA LYS A 399 -3.13 -6.55 16.51
C LYS A 399 -3.34 -7.31 15.19
N GLU A 400 -4.21 -8.32 15.19
CA GLU A 400 -4.39 -9.20 14.03
C GLU A 400 -5.05 -8.48 12.85
N HIS A 401 -5.95 -7.54 13.15
CA HIS A 401 -6.80 -6.88 12.15
C HIS A 401 -6.54 -5.36 12.04
N GLU A 402 -5.36 -4.89 12.50
CA GLU A 402 -4.98 -3.47 12.48
C GLU A 402 -5.16 -2.85 11.09
N MET A 403 -4.60 -3.53 10.07
CA MET A 403 -4.63 -3.10 8.67
C MET A 403 -6.04 -3.15 8.05
N GLN A 404 -7.00 -3.79 8.70
CA GLN A 404 -8.39 -3.89 8.23
C GLN A 404 -9.31 -2.85 8.90
N GLY A 405 -8.77 -1.95 9.71
CA GLY A 405 -9.52 -0.85 10.32
C GLY A 405 -10.34 -1.25 11.55
N VAL A 406 -10.00 -2.38 12.21
CA VAL A 406 -10.68 -2.88 13.42
C VAL A 406 -10.77 -1.84 14.54
N GLY A 407 -9.71 -1.03 14.71
CA GLY A 407 -9.66 0.01 15.74
C GLY A 407 -10.71 1.09 15.51
N GLY A 408 -10.85 1.55 14.26
CA GLY A 408 -11.88 2.51 13.85
C GLY A 408 -13.29 1.95 14.03
N ALA A 409 -13.51 0.71 13.59
CA ALA A 409 -14.82 0.05 13.71
C ALA A 409 -15.25 -0.14 15.17
N TYR A 410 -14.33 -0.60 16.03
CA TYR A 410 -14.56 -0.71 17.46
C TYR A 410 -14.82 0.65 18.10
N MET A 411 -14.03 1.68 17.75
CA MET A 411 -14.17 3.02 18.29
C MET A 411 -15.53 3.64 17.95
N SER A 412 -15.96 3.59 16.69
CA SER A 412 -17.25 4.10 16.27
C SER A 412 -18.39 3.42 17.02
N TRP A 413 -18.36 2.10 17.18
CA TRP A 413 -19.33 1.39 18.01
C TRP A 413 -19.26 1.80 19.49
N ALA A 414 -18.06 1.85 20.07
CA ALA A 414 -17.86 2.14 21.48
C ALA A 414 -18.37 3.53 21.87
N ILE A 415 -18.27 4.49 20.95
CA ILE A 415 -18.70 5.87 21.19
C ILE A 415 -20.18 6.08 20.86
N LEU A 416 -20.65 5.53 19.74
CA LEU A 416 -21.96 5.84 19.18
C LEU A 416 -23.06 4.89 19.69
N ASP A 417 -22.73 3.65 20.02
CA ASP A 417 -23.70 2.58 20.24
C ASP A 417 -23.55 1.88 21.62
N CYS A 418 -22.35 1.89 22.21
CA CYS A 418 -22.13 1.22 23.49
C CYS A 418 -22.76 2.02 24.65
N ARG A 419 -23.74 1.39 25.31
CA ARG A 419 -24.36 1.89 26.54
C ARG A 419 -24.04 0.97 27.73
N PRO A 420 -23.53 1.49 28.87
CA PRO A 420 -23.32 0.69 30.08
C PRO A 420 -24.61 0.03 30.61
N SER A 421 -25.74 0.74 30.49
CA SER A 421 -27.09 0.25 30.80
C SER A 421 -28.08 0.77 29.74
N LYS A 422 -29.30 0.20 29.68
CA LYS A 422 -30.32 0.62 28.71
C LYS A 422 -30.74 2.09 28.82
N VAL A 423 -30.55 2.71 29.98
CA VAL A 423 -30.92 4.11 30.26
C VAL A 423 -29.72 5.06 30.28
N SER A 424 -28.49 4.53 30.17
CA SER A 424 -27.28 5.34 30.17
C SER A 424 -27.09 6.02 28.82
N LYS A 425 -26.55 7.24 28.84
CA LYS A 425 -26.09 7.92 27.63
C LYS A 425 -24.95 7.16 26.94
N THR A 426 -24.83 7.30 25.62
CA THR A 426 -23.62 6.91 24.90
C THR A 426 -22.52 7.95 25.12
N ARG A 427 -21.27 7.62 24.83
CA ARG A 427 -20.19 8.61 24.91
C ARG A 427 -20.36 9.73 23.90
N GLY A 428 -20.94 9.44 22.73
CA GLY A 428 -21.33 10.47 21.77
C GLY A 428 -22.36 11.46 22.35
N GLU A 429 -23.37 10.97 23.06
CA GLU A 429 -24.36 11.84 23.73
C GLU A 429 -23.71 12.72 24.81
N GLU A 430 -22.80 12.16 25.60
CA GLU A 430 -22.05 12.92 26.61
C GLU A 430 -21.13 13.97 25.97
N MET A 431 -20.44 13.63 24.88
CA MET A 431 -19.60 14.58 24.14
C MET A 431 -20.43 15.76 23.60
N LEU A 432 -21.68 15.53 23.16
CA LEU A 432 -22.58 16.62 22.77
C LEU A 432 -22.98 17.50 23.96
N ASP A 433 -23.20 16.91 25.13
CA ASP A 433 -23.52 17.66 26.35
C ASP A 433 -22.35 18.50 26.86
N GLU A 434 -21.11 18.00 26.70
CA GLU A 434 -19.87 18.69 27.10
C GLU A 434 -19.56 19.92 26.23
N GLY A 435 -20.17 20.01 25.05
CA GLY A 435 -19.98 21.11 24.10
C GLY A 435 -18.87 20.80 23.10
N LEU A 436 -19.28 20.60 21.84
CA LEU A 436 -18.37 20.49 20.69
C LEU A 436 -18.49 21.72 19.79
N PRO A 437 -17.43 22.09 19.05
CA PRO A 437 -17.56 23.07 17.99
C PRO A 437 -18.66 22.66 17.00
N ALA A 438 -19.33 23.64 16.40
CA ALA A 438 -20.53 23.43 15.61
C ALA A 438 -20.39 22.36 14.49
N PRO A 439 -19.33 22.37 13.64
CA PRO A 439 -19.21 21.36 12.60
C PRO A 439 -19.01 19.94 13.14
N GLU A 440 -18.21 19.75 14.18
CA GLU A 440 -18.02 18.48 14.88
C GLU A 440 -19.32 17.99 15.52
N ALA A 441 -20.09 18.88 16.15
CA ALA A 441 -21.39 18.54 16.73
C ALA A 441 -22.41 18.11 15.65
N MET A 442 -22.39 18.74 14.48
CA MET A 442 -23.22 18.35 13.33
C MET A 442 -22.85 16.95 12.83
N LEU A 443 -21.56 16.69 12.63
CA LEU A 443 -21.04 15.39 12.18
C LEU A 443 -21.35 14.27 13.19
N LEU A 444 -21.21 14.54 14.49
CA LEU A 444 -21.55 13.58 15.53
C LEU A 444 -23.05 13.25 15.54
N ARG A 445 -23.93 14.25 15.42
CA ARG A 445 -25.38 14.02 15.31
C ARG A 445 -25.74 13.23 14.06
N ALA A 446 -25.11 13.54 12.92
CA ALA A 446 -25.32 12.79 11.68
C ALA A 446 -24.93 11.31 11.82
N ARG A 447 -23.78 11.03 12.45
CA ARG A 447 -23.35 9.65 12.78
C ARG A 447 -24.31 8.93 13.71
N MET A 448 -24.79 9.58 14.76
CA MET A 448 -25.74 8.99 15.70
C MET A 448 -27.12 8.72 15.08
N ALA A 449 -27.53 9.55 14.12
CA ALA A 449 -28.73 9.32 13.33
C ALA A 449 -28.55 8.21 12.29
N ALA A 450 -27.33 7.93 11.84
CA ALA A 450 -27.03 6.83 10.93
C ALA A 450 -26.96 5.47 11.65
N TYR A 451 -26.95 4.38 10.88
CA TYR A 451 -26.87 3.01 11.37
C TYR A 451 -25.85 2.21 10.56
N PRO A 452 -25.19 1.21 11.17
CA PRO A 452 -24.35 0.28 10.44
C PRO A 452 -25.22 -0.73 9.66
N THR A 453 -24.79 -1.07 8.45
CA THR A 453 -25.36 -2.13 7.61
C THR A 453 -24.24 -2.83 6.83
N LEU A 454 -24.59 -3.87 6.08
CA LEU A 454 -23.70 -4.55 5.14
C LEU A 454 -23.84 -3.92 3.75
N TYR A 455 -22.76 -3.35 3.22
CA TYR A 455 -22.72 -2.80 1.88
C TYR A 455 -21.98 -3.73 0.93
N ARG A 456 -22.41 -3.71 -0.34
CA ARG A 456 -21.63 -4.17 -1.48
C ARG A 456 -21.13 -2.97 -2.28
N VAL A 457 -19.90 -3.01 -2.74
CA VAL A 457 -19.37 -2.03 -3.70
C VAL A 457 -19.97 -2.30 -5.07
N ALA A 458 -20.85 -1.41 -5.52
CA ALA A 458 -21.49 -1.50 -6.83
C ALA A 458 -20.66 -0.84 -7.94
N GLY A 459 -19.80 0.10 -7.58
CA GLY A 459 -18.89 0.80 -8.49
C GLY A 459 -18.05 1.83 -7.73
N HIS A 460 -17.04 2.38 -8.40
CA HIS A 460 -16.25 3.48 -7.88
C HIS A 460 -15.72 4.36 -9.02
N ASP A 461 -15.45 5.62 -8.71
CA ASP A 461 -14.79 6.57 -9.59
C ASP A 461 -13.64 7.22 -8.82
N SER A 462 -12.42 6.79 -9.11
CA SER A 462 -11.21 7.27 -8.46
C SER A 462 -10.91 8.74 -8.77
N ARG A 463 -11.37 9.26 -9.91
CA ARG A 463 -11.17 10.68 -10.26
C ARG A 463 -12.14 11.58 -9.52
N ALA A 464 -13.38 11.15 -9.39
CA ALA A 464 -14.38 11.87 -8.61
C ALA A 464 -14.19 11.68 -7.09
N GLY A 465 -13.40 10.70 -6.66
CA GLY A 465 -13.24 10.36 -5.26
C GLY A 465 -14.50 9.71 -4.67
N THR A 466 -15.25 8.95 -5.47
CA THR A 466 -16.58 8.43 -5.08
C THR A 466 -16.72 6.93 -5.19
N ILE A 467 -17.57 6.37 -4.34
CA ILE A 467 -17.89 4.94 -4.28
C ILE A 467 -19.41 4.79 -4.24
N ASP A 468 -19.94 3.93 -5.10
CA ASP A 468 -21.34 3.56 -5.10
C ASP A 468 -21.54 2.30 -4.27
N LEU A 469 -22.27 2.44 -3.17
CA LEU A 469 -22.56 1.35 -2.25
C LEU A 469 -24.02 0.93 -2.38
N GLU A 470 -24.28 -0.38 -2.42
CA GLU A 470 -25.61 -0.98 -2.34
C GLU A 470 -25.81 -1.59 -0.95
N ASP A 471 -26.86 -1.16 -0.24
CA ASP A 471 -27.22 -1.76 1.07
C ASP A 471 -27.80 -3.16 0.82
N VAL A 472 -27.07 -4.17 1.27
CA VAL A 472 -27.43 -5.57 1.04
C VAL A 472 -28.65 -5.96 1.90
N LEU A 473 -28.74 -5.44 3.13
CA LEU A 473 -29.72 -5.87 4.12
C LEU A 473 -31.06 -5.17 3.94
N LEU A 474 -31.05 -3.84 3.77
CA LEU A 474 -32.26 -3.03 3.68
C LEU A 474 -32.56 -2.56 2.25
N GLY A 475 -31.54 -2.50 1.39
CA GLY A 475 -31.69 -2.02 0.03
C GLY A 475 -31.50 -0.53 -0.15
N GLY A 476 -31.46 -0.13 -1.41
CA GLY A 476 -31.08 1.21 -1.82
C GLY A 476 -29.58 1.33 -2.07
N THR A 477 -29.21 2.49 -2.60
CA THR A 477 -27.84 2.81 -2.97
C THR A 477 -27.44 4.16 -2.41
N VAL A 478 -26.18 4.31 -2.02
CA VAL A 478 -25.62 5.58 -1.54
C VAL A 478 -24.26 5.82 -2.18
N LYS A 479 -24.02 7.07 -2.61
CA LYS A 479 -22.72 7.51 -3.14
C LYS A 479 -21.91 8.16 -2.03
N VAL A 480 -20.80 7.52 -1.67
CA VAL A 480 -19.87 7.96 -0.62
C VAL A 480 -18.68 8.69 -1.24
N HIS A 481 -18.14 9.67 -0.51
CA HIS A 481 -17.02 10.51 -0.94
C HIS A 481 -15.78 10.17 -0.12
N ASP A 482 -14.90 9.37 -0.71
CA ASP A 482 -13.64 8.96 -0.11
C ASP A 482 -12.59 8.66 -1.18
N GLN A 483 -11.57 9.53 -1.27
CA GLN A 483 -10.54 9.45 -2.29
C GLN A 483 -9.73 8.16 -2.16
N LEU A 484 -9.22 7.88 -0.96
CA LEU A 484 -8.35 6.74 -0.71
C LEU A 484 -9.08 5.43 -0.97
N MET A 485 -10.31 5.28 -0.47
CA MET A 485 -11.09 4.07 -0.75
C MET A 485 -11.44 3.99 -2.25
N SER A 486 -11.83 5.07 -2.93
CA SER A 486 -12.17 5.03 -4.37
C SER A 486 -11.00 4.66 -5.28
N GLU A 487 -9.77 4.90 -4.84
CA GLU A 487 -8.54 4.52 -5.55
C GLU A 487 -8.21 3.02 -5.37
N ASN A 488 -8.69 2.40 -4.29
CA ASN A 488 -8.21 1.09 -3.83
C ASN A 488 -9.27 0.01 -3.73
N ILE A 489 -10.54 0.39 -3.70
CA ILE A 489 -11.62 -0.55 -3.44
C ILE A 489 -11.94 -1.37 -4.70
N GLU A 490 -12.22 -2.66 -4.50
CA GLU A 490 -12.65 -3.54 -5.57
C GLU A 490 -14.17 -3.57 -5.69
N GLU A 491 -14.68 -3.56 -6.93
CA GLU A 491 -16.09 -3.82 -7.19
C GLU A 491 -16.49 -5.23 -6.71
N GLY A 492 -17.66 -5.34 -6.09
CA GLY A 492 -18.13 -6.60 -5.52
C GLY A 492 -17.58 -6.93 -4.12
N LEU A 493 -16.64 -6.14 -3.58
CA LEU A 493 -16.26 -6.24 -2.17
C LEU A 493 -17.47 -5.95 -1.27
N PHE A 494 -17.56 -6.66 -0.15
CA PHE A 494 -18.55 -6.43 0.88
C PHE A 494 -17.87 -5.85 2.13
N PHE A 495 -18.53 -4.95 2.85
CA PHE A 495 -18.04 -4.50 4.15
C PHE A 495 -19.17 -3.91 4.98
N CYS A 496 -19.00 -3.94 6.30
CA CYS A 496 -19.96 -3.33 7.21
C CYS A 496 -19.58 -1.88 7.45
N ALA A 497 -20.49 -0.94 7.23
CA ALA A 497 -20.24 0.47 7.48
C ALA A 497 -21.50 1.22 7.90
N ARG A 498 -21.28 2.37 8.53
CA ARG A 498 -22.28 3.41 8.80
C ARG A 498 -22.02 4.57 7.85
N VAL A 499 -22.99 4.91 7.00
CA VAL A 499 -22.90 6.04 6.07
C VAL A 499 -23.72 7.21 6.62
N PHE A 500 -23.15 8.42 6.62
CA PHE A 500 -23.77 9.61 7.20
C PHE A 500 -23.47 10.87 6.36
N ALA A 501 -24.38 11.85 6.42
CA ALA A 501 -24.27 13.08 5.64
C ALA A 501 -23.34 14.11 6.29
N ALA A 502 -22.61 14.85 5.46
CA ALA A 502 -21.77 15.99 5.81
C ALA A 502 -21.87 17.06 4.71
N GLY A 503 -22.66 18.12 4.94
CA GLY A 503 -23.00 19.06 3.87
C GLY A 503 -23.77 18.37 2.74
N ARG A 504 -23.28 18.47 1.50
CA ARG A 504 -23.81 17.75 0.33
C ARG A 504 -23.17 16.37 0.11
N PHE A 505 -22.27 15.94 0.99
CA PHE A 505 -21.49 14.72 0.84
C PHE A 505 -21.98 13.62 1.78
N HIS A 506 -21.58 12.39 1.49
CA HIS A 506 -21.74 11.25 2.40
C HIS A 506 -20.36 10.70 2.75
N PHE A 507 -20.10 10.54 4.04
CA PHE A 507 -18.91 9.89 4.59
C PHE A 507 -19.30 8.53 5.18
N LEU A 508 -18.30 7.71 5.49
CA LEU A 508 -18.52 6.39 6.10
C LEU A 508 -17.59 6.16 7.29
N ASP A 509 -18.10 5.43 8.28
CA ASP A 509 -17.30 4.78 9.32
C ASP A 509 -17.41 3.26 9.11
N LEU A 510 -16.30 2.52 9.14
CA LEU A 510 -16.34 1.06 9.16
C LEU A 510 -17.03 0.57 10.45
N ALA A 511 -17.74 -0.56 10.35
CA ALA A 511 -18.50 -1.15 11.45
C ALA A 511 -18.15 -2.64 11.69
N GLY A 512 -17.34 -3.22 10.82
CA GLY A 512 -16.89 -4.61 10.85
C GLY A 512 -15.81 -4.85 9.79
N PRO A 513 -15.39 -6.10 9.58
CA PRO A 513 -14.33 -6.44 8.64
C PRO A 513 -14.75 -6.25 7.17
N PRO A 514 -13.77 -6.03 6.26
CA PRO A 514 -13.98 -6.24 4.83
C PRO A 514 -14.19 -7.74 4.54
N LEU A 515 -15.02 -8.03 3.56
CA LEU A 515 -15.50 -9.35 3.17
C LEU A 515 -15.32 -9.54 1.67
N GLY A 516 -14.74 -10.67 1.27
CA GLY A 516 -14.55 -11.01 -0.14
C GLY A 516 -15.89 -11.14 -0.89
N ALA A 517 -15.84 -11.04 -2.23
CA ALA A 517 -17.03 -11.07 -3.09
C ALA A 517 -17.94 -12.30 -2.85
N GLY A 518 -17.36 -13.44 -2.48
CA GLY A 518 -18.08 -14.68 -2.19
C GLY A 518 -18.58 -14.85 -0.75
N MET A 519 -18.48 -13.84 0.12
CA MET A 519 -18.83 -13.93 1.55
C MET A 519 -20.14 -13.24 1.91
N GLY A 520 -20.77 -12.51 0.99
CA GLY A 520 -21.93 -11.67 1.28
C GLY A 520 -23.10 -12.44 1.89
N MET A 521 -23.50 -13.56 1.28
CA MET A 521 -24.65 -14.36 1.75
C MET A 521 -24.32 -15.12 3.05
N GLU A 522 -23.08 -15.55 3.23
CA GLU A 522 -22.60 -16.22 4.43
C GLU A 522 -22.63 -15.26 5.63
N ALA A 523 -22.21 -14.01 5.44
CA ALA A 523 -22.28 -12.98 6.47
C ALA A 523 -23.74 -12.64 6.82
N VAL A 524 -24.61 -12.49 5.82
CA VAL A 524 -26.06 -12.31 6.03
C VAL A 524 -26.63 -13.46 6.87
N THR A 525 -26.34 -14.70 6.49
CA THR A 525 -26.81 -15.90 7.18
C THR A 525 -26.29 -15.94 8.63
N PHE A 526 -25.03 -15.56 8.84
CA PHE A 526 -24.43 -15.48 10.17
C PHE A 526 -25.14 -14.43 11.05
N LEU A 527 -25.36 -13.21 10.54
CA LEU A 527 -26.04 -12.14 11.29
C LEU A 527 -27.48 -12.52 11.65
N GLN A 528 -28.21 -13.11 10.70
CA GLN A 528 -29.59 -13.58 10.91
C GLN A 528 -29.65 -14.74 11.91
N ALA A 529 -28.75 -15.72 11.81
CA ALA A 529 -28.66 -16.83 12.76
C ALA A 529 -28.32 -16.39 14.19
N ASN A 530 -27.64 -15.25 14.31
CA ASN A 530 -27.36 -14.57 15.58
C ASN A 530 -28.47 -13.58 16.00
N GLY A 531 -29.66 -13.67 15.38
CA GLY A 531 -30.87 -12.96 15.78
C GLY A 531 -30.84 -11.46 15.48
N MET A 532 -30.07 -11.01 14.49
CA MET A 532 -30.21 -9.65 13.97
C MET A 532 -31.48 -9.54 13.13
N GLU A 533 -32.28 -8.51 13.40
CA GLU A 533 -33.45 -8.17 12.59
C GLU A 533 -33.05 -7.15 11.53
N PHE A 534 -33.33 -7.43 10.25
CA PHE A 534 -33.03 -6.52 9.14
C PHE A 534 -34.10 -5.43 9.01
N THR A 535 -34.14 -4.58 10.04
CA THR A 535 -34.90 -3.33 10.09
C THR A 535 -33.99 -2.24 10.63
N LEU A 536 -34.31 -0.96 10.36
CA LEU A 536 -33.49 0.16 10.83
C LEU A 536 -33.30 0.15 12.37
N GLU A 537 -34.35 -0.19 13.13
CA GLU A 537 -34.26 -0.33 14.59
C GLU A 537 -33.44 -1.55 15.02
N GLY A 538 -33.60 -2.68 14.32
CA GLY A 538 -32.84 -3.90 14.55
C GLY A 538 -31.35 -3.70 14.36
N LEU A 539 -30.94 -3.08 13.25
CA LEU A 539 -29.54 -2.79 12.94
C LEU A 539 -28.89 -1.85 13.97
N ARG A 540 -29.61 -0.81 14.44
CA ARG A 540 -29.12 0.08 15.51
C ARG A 540 -28.98 -0.65 16.84
N ARG A 541 -30.00 -1.42 17.24
CA ARG A 541 -29.99 -2.19 18.50
C ARG A 541 -28.84 -3.19 18.54
N ASP A 542 -28.62 -3.87 17.42
CA ASP A 542 -27.69 -4.98 17.29
C ASP A 542 -26.36 -4.59 16.61
N ALA A 543 -26.01 -3.30 16.57
CA ALA A 543 -24.80 -2.77 15.92
C ALA A 543 -23.51 -3.50 16.33
N HIS A 544 -23.42 -3.98 17.58
CA HIS A 544 -22.29 -4.76 18.08
C HIS A 544 -22.07 -6.09 17.35
N LYS A 545 -23.11 -6.69 16.76
CA LYS A 545 -23.00 -7.99 16.08
C LYS A 545 -22.24 -7.89 14.74
N PHE A 546 -22.09 -6.71 14.16
CA PHE A 546 -21.17 -6.51 13.04
C PHE A 546 -19.71 -6.73 13.47
N GLY A 547 -19.37 -6.47 14.73
CA GLY A 547 -18.06 -6.83 15.29
C GLY A 547 -17.88 -8.33 15.51
N TRP A 548 -18.95 -9.13 15.63
CA TRP A 548 -18.83 -10.59 15.73
C TRP A 548 -18.29 -11.20 14.43
N LEU A 549 -18.38 -10.47 13.31
CA LEU A 549 -17.83 -10.91 12.04
C LEU A 549 -16.30 -11.04 12.05
N TRP A 550 -15.58 -10.31 12.92
CA TRP A 550 -14.12 -10.44 13.06
C TRP A 550 -13.73 -11.87 13.46
N GLY A 551 -14.35 -12.39 14.52
CA GLY A 551 -14.12 -13.77 14.96
C GLY A 551 -14.66 -14.81 13.96
N TRP A 552 -15.77 -14.49 13.28
CA TRP A 552 -16.33 -15.35 12.24
C TRP A 552 -15.40 -15.51 11.04
N ILE A 553 -14.73 -14.46 10.57
CA ILE A 553 -13.75 -14.55 9.48
C ILE A 553 -12.58 -15.43 9.89
N GLU A 554 -12.02 -15.27 11.08
CA GLU A 554 -10.93 -16.13 11.55
C GLU A 554 -11.33 -17.61 11.55
N ASP A 555 -12.57 -17.90 11.96
CA ASP A 555 -13.11 -19.26 11.92
C ASP A 555 -13.33 -19.73 10.47
N TRP A 556 -13.81 -18.85 9.59
CA TRP A 556 -14.04 -19.14 8.18
C TRP A 556 -12.72 -19.47 7.48
N GLU A 557 -11.70 -18.63 7.65
CA GLU A 557 -10.35 -18.82 7.08
C GLU A 557 -9.68 -20.08 7.62
N ALA A 558 -9.80 -20.34 8.93
CA ALA A 558 -9.22 -21.54 9.53
C ALA A 558 -9.86 -22.84 9.04
N ASN A 559 -11.10 -22.80 8.56
CA ASN A 559 -11.84 -23.96 8.06
C ASN A 559 -11.95 -24.00 6.52
N TRP A 560 -11.50 -22.95 5.82
CA TRP A 560 -11.56 -22.89 4.38
C TRP A 560 -10.64 -23.94 3.77
N LYS A 561 -11.22 -24.81 2.96
CA LYS A 561 -10.50 -25.73 2.06
C LYS A 561 -10.54 -25.15 0.65
N PRO A 562 -9.42 -24.72 0.07
CA PRO A 562 -9.42 -24.17 -1.28
C PRO A 562 -9.97 -25.20 -2.27
N PRO A 563 -10.73 -24.77 -3.28
CA PRO A 563 -11.21 -25.68 -4.32
C PRO A 563 -10.01 -26.33 -5.02
N ARG A 564 -10.12 -27.63 -5.33
CA ARG A 564 -9.08 -28.33 -6.07
C ARG A 564 -9.12 -27.88 -7.54
N LEU A 565 -8.14 -27.08 -7.95
CA LEU A 565 -7.99 -26.69 -9.35
C LEU A 565 -7.62 -27.90 -10.21
N CYS A 566 -8.35 -28.10 -11.30
CA CYS A 566 -8.10 -29.13 -12.29
C CYS A 566 -8.26 -28.56 -13.70
N ASN A 567 -7.62 -29.17 -14.69
CA ASN A 567 -7.81 -28.81 -16.09
C ASN A 567 -9.21 -29.23 -16.58
N THR A 568 -9.54 -28.91 -17.83
CA THR A 568 -10.83 -29.23 -18.46
C THR A 568 -11.12 -30.74 -18.58
N ASP A 569 -10.10 -31.59 -18.42
CA ASP A 569 -10.23 -33.06 -18.38
C ASP A 569 -10.45 -33.58 -16.93
N GLY A 570 -10.25 -32.74 -15.91
CA GLY A 570 -10.33 -33.10 -14.49
C GLY A 570 -8.99 -33.53 -13.89
N ASP A 571 -7.89 -33.43 -14.63
CA ASP A 571 -6.54 -33.74 -14.12
C ASP A 571 -5.99 -32.56 -13.29
N PRO A 572 -5.14 -32.82 -12.28
CA PRO A 572 -4.44 -31.75 -11.57
C PRO A 572 -3.59 -30.90 -12.52
N LEU A 573 -3.54 -29.58 -12.27
CA LEU A 573 -2.78 -28.63 -13.08
C LEU A 573 -1.29 -28.66 -12.73
N PHE A 574 -0.46 -29.10 -13.69
CA PHE A 574 0.99 -29.09 -13.62
C PHE A 574 1.57 -28.58 -14.94
N TRP A 575 2.48 -27.61 -14.91
CA TRP A 575 3.22 -27.21 -16.11
C TRP A 575 4.39 -28.16 -16.35
N HIS A 576 4.24 -29.06 -17.32
CA HIS A 576 5.34 -29.86 -17.84
C HIS A 576 5.95 -29.15 -19.05
N THR A 577 7.23 -28.81 -18.94
CA THR A 577 8.06 -28.32 -20.05
C THR A 577 9.08 -29.40 -20.37
N ALA A 578 8.90 -30.09 -21.50
CA ALA A 578 9.73 -31.21 -21.92
C ALA A 578 10.55 -30.86 -23.16
N SER A 579 11.82 -31.23 -23.19
CA SER A 579 12.70 -31.07 -24.35
C SER A 579 12.92 -32.41 -25.06
N PHE A 580 12.89 -32.37 -26.38
CA PHE A 580 13.16 -33.51 -27.24
C PHE A 580 14.26 -33.14 -28.22
N GLY A 581 15.32 -33.95 -28.30
CA GLY A 581 16.36 -33.79 -29.31
C GLY A 581 15.89 -34.26 -30.67
N LEU A 582 16.30 -33.55 -31.72
CA LEU A 582 15.89 -33.78 -33.10
C LEU A 582 17.10 -34.10 -33.98
N ALA A 583 17.11 -35.25 -34.62
CA ALA A 583 18.12 -35.58 -35.63
C ALA A 583 17.92 -34.80 -36.95
N ASP A 584 16.66 -34.53 -37.31
CA ASP A 584 16.26 -33.70 -38.46
C ASP A 584 15.07 -32.80 -38.06
N PRO A 585 15.35 -31.53 -37.64
CA PRO A 585 14.30 -30.59 -37.28
C PRO A 585 13.31 -30.27 -38.41
N ALA A 586 13.77 -30.27 -39.67
CA ALA A 586 12.93 -29.91 -40.81
C ALA A 586 11.93 -31.04 -41.13
N ALA A 587 12.37 -32.29 -41.11
CA ALA A 587 11.49 -33.45 -41.27
C ALA A 587 10.46 -33.54 -40.12
N THR A 588 10.89 -33.29 -38.89
CA THR A 588 10.00 -33.27 -37.72
C THR A 588 8.93 -32.19 -37.84
N ARG A 589 9.32 -30.98 -38.27
CA ARG A 589 8.38 -29.87 -38.52
C ARG A 589 7.33 -30.23 -39.56
N GLN A 590 7.74 -30.85 -40.68
CA GLN A 590 6.78 -31.31 -41.69
C GLN A 590 5.83 -32.39 -41.15
N ALA A 591 6.33 -33.34 -40.35
CA ALA A 591 5.49 -34.36 -39.74
C ALA A 591 4.43 -33.79 -38.79
N LEU A 592 4.77 -32.75 -38.01
CA LEU A 592 3.82 -32.06 -37.14
C LEU A 592 2.74 -31.31 -37.94
N LEU A 593 3.10 -30.66 -39.05
CA LEU A 593 2.14 -29.94 -39.92
C LEU A 593 1.12 -30.87 -40.61
N GLN A 594 1.44 -32.15 -40.78
CA GLN A 594 0.55 -33.13 -41.40
C GLN A 594 -0.47 -33.74 -40.41
N ARG A 595 -0.35 -33.43 -39.11
CA ARG A 595 -1.28 -33.96 -38.11
C ARG A 595 -2.56 -33.12 -38.04
N PRO A 596 -3.75 -33.75 -38.01
CA PRO A 596 -5.03 -33.04 -37.99
C PRO A 596 -5.31 -32.35 -36.66
N ASP A 597 -4.67 -32.78 -35.57
CA ASP A 597 -4.80 -32.24 -34.21
C ASP A 597 -3.74 -31.19 -33.87
N ILE A 598 -2.95 -30.75 -34.85
CA ILE A 598 -1.92 -29.73 -34.68
C ILE A 598 -2.20 -28.56 -35.62
N HIS A 599 -2.20 -27.35 -35.06
CA HIS A 599 -2.29 -26.11 -35.81
C HIS A 599 -1.02 -25.29 -35.61
N TYR A 600 -0.54 -24.62 -36.66
CA TYR A 600 0.58 -23.70 -36.54
C TYR A 600 0.05 -22.28 -36.38
N ASP A 601 0.56 -21.57 -35.37
CA ASP A 601 0.31 -20.15 -35.13
C ASP A 601 1.48 -19.35 -35.70
N ASP A 602 1.24 -18.67 -36.83
CA ASP A 602 2.23 -17.87 -37.55
C ASP A 602 2.69 -16.62 -36.76
N VAL A 603 1.91 -16.16 -35.78
CA VAL A 603 2.20 -14.94 -35.01
C VAL A 603 3.15 -15.25 -33.86
N GLU A 604 2.87 -16.34 -33.13
CA GLU A 604 3.68 -16.78 -31.99
C GLU A 604 4.78 -17.77 -32.39
N GLU A 605 4.85 -18.16 -33.67
CA GLU A 605 5.73 -19.18 -34.24
C GLU A 605 5.65 -20.55 -33.53
N LYS A 606 4.46 -20.92 -33.04
CA LYS A 606 4.23 -22.13 -32.20
C LYS A 606 3.26 -23.12 -32.84
N PHE A 607 3.44 -24.39 -32.49
CA PHE A 607 2.49 -25.46 -32.80
C PHE A 607 1.53 -25.66 -31.62
N ILE A 608 0.24 -25.63 -31.89
CA ILE A 608 -0.84 -25.79 -30.91
C ILE A 608 -1.45 -27.17 -31.11
N TRP A 609 -1.31 -28.03 -30.10
CA TRP A 609 -1.98 -29.33 -30.06
C TRP A 609 -3.38 -29.17 -29.47
N THR A 610 -4.40 -29.59 -30.20
CA THR A 610 -5.81 -29.41 -29.82
C THR A 610 -6.56 -30.74 -29.74
N ARG A 611 -7.69 -30.72 -29.03
CA ARG A 611 -8.63 -31.84 -28.95
C ARG A 611 -10.05 -31.35 -29.18
N GLU A 612 -10.68 -31.85 -30.23
CA GLU A 612 -12.02 -31.44 -30.64
C GLU A 612 -13.16 -32.15 -29.87
N THR A 613 -12.88 -33.30 -29.25
CA THR A 613 -13.89 -34.12 -28.58
C THR A 613 -13.48 -34.49 -27.16
N GLY A 614 -14.44 -34.60 -26.24
CA GLY A 614 -14.16 -34.98 -24.85
C GLY A 614 -14.92 -34.14 -23.82
N LYS A 615 -14.64 -34.37 -22.53
CA LYS A 615 -15.30 -33.67 -21.43
C LYS A 615 -15.03 -32.16 -21.49
N GLY A 616 -13.78 -31.76 -21.71
CA GLY A 616 -13.40 -30.35 -21.84
C GLY A 616 -14.04 -29.67 -23.05
N ALA A 617 -14.07 -30.33 -24.21
CA ALA A 617 -14.65 -29.77 -25.43
C ALA A 617 -16.16 -29.58 -25.32
N LYS A 618 -16.86 -30.50 -24.64
CA LYS A 618 -18.29 -30.35 -24.31
C LYS A 618 -18.53 -29.23 -23.31
N MET A 619 -17.64 -29.06 -22.33
CA MET A 619 -17.74 -28.02 -21.31
C MET A 619 -17.56 -26.61 -21.90
N LEU A 620 -16.62 -26.45 -22.83
CA LEU A 620 -16.30 -25.16 -23.46
C LEU A 620 -17.04 -24.89 -24.78
N GLY A 621 -17.75 -25.89 -25.33
CA GLY A 621 -18.49 -25.75 -26.59
C GLY A 621 -17.59 -25.64 -27.83
N GLY A 622 -16.36 -26.17 -27.78
CA GLY A 622 -15.36 -26.05 -28.84
C GLY A 622 -14.07 -26.84 -28.56
N PRO A 623 -13.08 -26.81 -29.46
CA PRO A 623 -11.81 -27.50 -29.29
C PRO A 623 -11.02 -26.97 -28.08
N VAL A 624 -10.32 -27.88 -27.40
CA VAL A 624 -9.51 -27.58 -26.20
C VAL A 624 -8.04 -27.64 -26.54
N THR A 625 -7.27 -26.62 -26.13
CA THR A 625 -5.81 -26.66 -26.23
C THR A 625 -5.23 -27.67 -25.24
N MET A 626 -4.47 -28.61 -25.77
CA MET A 626 -3.81 -29.69 -25.05
C MET A 626 -2.38 -29.33 -24.66
N GLY A 627 -1.67 -28.62 -25.54
CA GLY A 627 -0.32 -28.14 -25.31
C GLY A 627 0.22 -27.25 -26.43
N HIS A 628 1.40 -26.67 -26.19
CA HIS A 628 2.14 -25.86 -27.16
C HIS A 628 3.50 -26.49 -27.43
N MET A 629 4.00 -26.37 -28.65
CA MET A 629 5.32 -26.85 -29.04
C MET A 629 6.08 -25.78 -29.84
N GLU A 630 7.37 -25.64 -29.57
CA GLU A 630 8.26 -24.70 -30.27
C GLU A 630 9.61 -25.34 -30.57
N PHE A 631 10.25 -24.90 -31.65
CA PHE A 631 11.57 -25.38 -32.06
C PHE A 631 12.64 -24.43 -31.53
N VAL A 632 13.65 -24.96 -30.84
CA VAL A 632 14.81 -24.22 -30.33
C VAL A 632 16.06 -24.93 -30.82
N GLY A 633 16.61 -24.47 -31.95
CA GLY A 633 17.77 -25.12 -32.58
C GLY A 633 17.46 -26.55 -33.02
N ASP A 634 18.17 -27.53 -32.44
CA ASP A 634 17.99 -28.97 -32.64
C ASP A 634 17.04 -29.61 -31.62
N GLU A 635 16.29 -28.81 -30.86
CA GLU A 635 15.32 -29.30 -29.87
C GLU A 635 13.88 -28.89 -30.20
N LEU A 636 12.93 -29.75 -29.83
CA LEU A 636 11.50 -29.44 -29.73
C LEU A 636 11.13 -29.32 -28.25
N VAL A 637 10.60 -28.17 -27.86
CA VAL A 637 10.12 -27.91 -26.50
C VAL A 637 8.60 -28.03 -26.47
N LEU A 638 8.08 -28.93 -25.66
CA LEU A 638 6.65 -29.16 -25.42
C LEU A 638 6.24 -28.57 -24.06
N THR A 639 5.18 -27.78 -24.04
CA THR A 639 4.54 -27.30 -22.81
C THR A 639 3.09 -27.79 -22.69
N VAL A 640 2.78 -28.50 -21.60
CA VAL A 640 1.42 -29.01 -21.30
C VAL A 640 1.07 -28.78 -19.82
N ASN A 641 -0.22 -28.79 -19.49
CA ASN A 641 -0.72 -28.47 -18.15
C ASN A 641 -1.15 -29.71 -17.30
N SER A 642 -0.73 -30.93 -17.67
CA SER A 642 -0.91 -32.13 -16.81
C SER A 642 0.04 -33.27 -17.19
N ALA A 643 0.33 -34.15 -16.22
CA ALA A 643 1.17 -35.33 -16.41
C ALA A 643 0.59 -36.30 -17.45
N ARG A 644 -0.75 -36.43 -17.48
CA ARG A 644 -1.45 -37.26 -18.47
C ARG A 644 -1.23 -36.72 -19.88
N ARG A 645 -1.39 -35.41 -20.10
CA ARG A 645 -1.15 -34.77 -21.40
C ARG A 645 0.32 -34.90 -21.82
N PHE A 646 1.26 -34.83 -20.89
CA PHE A 646 2.68 -35.05 -21.19
C PHE A 646 2.95 -36.49 -21.64
N ALA A 647 2.43 -37.49 -20.92
CA ALA A 647 2.60 -38.89 -21.27
C ALA A 647 2.00 -39.20 -22.66
N GLU A 648 0.83 -38.64 -22.96
CA GLU A 648 0.18 -38.76 -24.26
C GLU A 648 1.03 -38.10 -25.37
N ALA A 649 1.50 -36.87 -25.15
CA ALA A 649 2.35 -36.15 -26.09
C ALA A 649 3.67 -36.87 -26.37
N ARG A 650 4.36 -37.30 -25.31
CA ARG A 650 5.62 -38.04 -25.41
C ARG A 650 5.46 -39.32 -26.22
N ALA A 651 4.40 -40.08 -25.96
CA ALA A 651 4.17 -41.37 -26.61
C ALA A 651 4.08 -41.25 -28.14
N TRP A 652 3.47 -40.17 -28.66
CA TRP A 652 3.43 -39.96 -30.10
C TRP A 652 4.62 -39.17 -30.64
N LEU A 653 5.26 -38.29 -29.86
CA LEU A 653 6.46 -37.57 -30.29
C LEU A 653 7.65 -38.51 -30.51
N GLU A 654 7.86 -39.49 -29.63
CA GLU A 654 8.95 -40.48 -29.76
C GLU A 654 8.72 -41.47 -30.93
N THR A 655 7.54 -41.46 -31.58
CA THR A 655 7.30 -42.25 -32.81
C THR A 655 7.78 -41.55 -34.08
N LEU A 656 8.06 -40.24 -33.99
CA LEU A 656 8.57 -39.48 -35.12
C LEU A 656 10.05 -39.83 -35.36
N PRO A 657 10.47 -40.05 -36.62
CA PRO A 657 11.85 -40.41 -36.93
C PRO A 657 12.86 -39.39 -36.39
N GLY A 658 13.80 -39.85 -35.56
CA GLY A 658 14.89 -39.01 -35.07
C GLY A 658 14.55 -38.10 -33.89
N VAL A 659 13.37 -38.25 -33.26
CA VAL A 659 12.99 -37.53 -32.05
C VAL A 659 13.33 -38.36 -30.81
N THR A 660 14.11 -37.80 -29.88
CA THR A 660 14.48 -38.45 -28.61
C THR A 660 14.14 -37.58 -27.42
N PHE A 661 13.47 -38.13 -26.41
CA PHE A 661 13.21 -37.40 -25.17
C PHE A 661 14.54 -37.08 -24.45
N ARG A 662 14.74 -35.82 -24.04
CA ARG A 662 15.91 -35.39 -23.27
C ARG A 662 15.56 -35.24 -21.79
N ASP A 663 14.69 -34.29 -21.47
CA ASP A 663 14.34 -33.97 -20.08
C ASP A 663 12.90 -33.43 -19.97
N VAL A 664 12.32 -33.49 -18.77
CA VAL A 664 11.05 -32.85 -18.44
C VAL A 664 11.14 -32.14 -17.10
N LYS A 665 10.85 -30.84 -17.13
CA LYS A 665 10.64 -30.05 -15.93
C LYS A 665 9.15 -30.01 -15.62
N THR A 666 8.78 -30.48 -14.44
CA THR A 666 7.40 -30.44 -13.95
C THR A 666 7.29 -29.35 -12.89
N ARG A 667 6.31 -28.46 -13.05
CA ARG A 667 6.05 -27.35 -12.14
C ARG A 667 4.62 -27.40 -11.62
N GLN A 668 4.44 -27.11 -10.34
CA GLN A 668 3.12 -26.91 -9.76
C GLN A 668 2.62 -25.49 -10.08
N LEU A 669 1.32 -25.35 -10.38
CA LEU A 669 0.73 -24.05 -10.72
C LEU A 669 0.71 -23.09 -9.52
N ASP A 670 0.69 -23.64 -8.30
CA ASP A 670 0.59 -22.99 -7.00
C ASP A 670 1.94 -22.60 -6.36
N GLU A 671 3.08 -22.82 -7.03
CA GLU A 671 4.38 -22.32 -6.56
C GLU A 671 4.55 -20.80 -6.81
N ALA A 672 4.68 -20.03 -5.72
CA ALA A 672 4.82 -18.58 -5.74
C ALA A 672 6.07 -18.12 -6.51
N GLU A 673 5.94 -17.06 -7.31
CA GLU A 673 7.03 -16.50 -8.13
C GLU A 673 8.27 -16.06 -7.34
N LYS A 674 8.06 -15.68 -6.09
CA LYS A 674 9.07 -15.12 -5.19
C LYS A 674 10.03 -16.19 -4.69
N ASP A 675 9.57 -17.43 -4.56
CA ASP A 675 10.35 -18.56 -4.03
C ASP A 675 11.21 -19.25 -5.12
N ARG A 676 11.21 -18.71 -6.34
CA ARG A 676 11.94 -19.24 -7.50
C ARG A 676 13.41 -18.79 -7.50
N PRO A 677 14.37 -19.69 -7.82
CA PRO A 677 15.71 -19.31 -8.22
C PRO A 677 15.69 -18.29 -9.35
N MET A 678 16.60 -17.34 -9.28
CA MET A 678 16.58 -16.08 -10.02
C MET A 678 16.71 -16.25 -11.54
N ASP A 679 17.40 -17.31 -11.90
CA ASP A 679 17.82 -17.83 -13.19
C ASP A 679 16.75 -18.75 -13.82
N GLU A 680 15.72 -19.12 -13.06
CA GLU A 680 14.61 -19.99 -13.47
C GLU A 680 13.30 -19.23 -13.72
N ARG A 681 13.31 -17.90 -13.56
CA ARG A 681 12.17 -17.03 -13.88
C ARG A 681 12.04 -16.88 -15.40
N MET A 682 11.39 -17.83 -16.04
CA MET A 682 10.93 -17.67 -17.43
C MET A 682 9.89 -16.54 -17.51
N PRO A 683 9.89 -15.72 -18.58
CA PRO A 683 8.75 -14.88 -18.88
C PRO A 683 7.54 -15.81 -19.04
N GLY A 684 6.50 -15.62 -18.21
CA GLY A 684 5.22 -16.27 -18.46
C GLY A 684 4.69 -15.91 -19.85
N PRO A 685 3.81 -16.71 -20.45
CA PRO A 685 3.09 -16.28 -21.65
C PRO A 685 2.48 -14.90 -21.36
N ALA A 686 2.64 -13.96 -22.30
CA ALA A 686 2.04 -12.65 -22.15
C ALA A 686 0.54 -12.85 -21.85
N PRO A 687 0.00 -12.18 -20.81
CA PRO A 687 -1.41 -12.33 -20.48
C PRO A 687 -2.23 -12.06 -21.75
N VAL A 688 -3.18 -12.97 -22.04
CA VAL A 688 -4.06 -12.84 -23.21
C VAL A 688 -4.69 -11.46 -23.14
N LYS A 689 -4.42 -10.63 -24.16
CA LYS A 689 -5.05 -9.31 -24.25
C LYS A 689 -6.55 -9.53 -24.42
N MET A 690 -7.31 -9.27 -23.35
CA MET A 690 -8.77 -9.31 -23.40
C MET A 690 -9.26 -8.20 -24.33
N THR A 691 -9.67 -8.55 -25.56
CA THR A 691 -10.28 -7.58 -26.47
C THR A 691 -11.72 -7.28 -26.02
N PRO A 692 -12.28 -6.12 -26.42
CA PRO A 692 -13.69 -5.80 -26.15
C PRO A 692 -14.65 -6.90 -26.66
N GLU A 693 -14.36 -7.48 -27.82
CA GLU A 693 -15.18 -8.52 -28.43
C GLU A 693 -15.17 -9.82 -27.60
N LEU A 694 -13.99 -10.24 -27.12
CA LEU A 694 -13.86 -11.41 -26.26
C LEU A 694 -14.57 -11.20 -24.92
N THR A 695 -14.45 -10.01 -24.35
CA THR A 695 -15.11 -9.63 -23.09
C THR A 695 -16.63 -9.67 -23.24
N GLN A 696 -17.17 -9.11 -24.33
CA GLN A 696 -18.60 -9.15 -24.61
C GLN A 696 -19.11 -10.58 -24.84
N ALA A 697 -18.35 -11.43 -25.55
CA ALA A 697 -18.74 -12.82 -25.75
C ALA A 697 -18.81 -13.62 -24.43
N VAL A 698 -17.87 -13.37 -23.52
CA VAL A 698 -17.89 -13.96 -22.16
C VAL A 698 -19.08 -13.44 -21.35
N GLN A 699 -19.38 -12.14 -21.44
CA GLN A 699 -20.55 -11.53 -20.79
C GLN A 699 -21.85 -12.16 -21.28
N ASP A 700 -22.06 -12.27 -22.61
CA ASP A 700 -23.27 -12.86 -23.19
C ASP A 700 -23.48 -14.33 -22.79
N LEU A 701 -22.39 -15.10 -22.68
CA LEU A 701 -22.44 -16.49 -22.21
C LEU A 701 -22.88 -16.56 -20.75
N LEU A 702 -22.30 -15.73 -19.89
CA LEU A 702 -22.60 -15.71 -18.46
C LEU A 702 -24.00 -15.13 -18.18
N ASP A 703 -24.46 -14.16 -18.96
CA ASP A 703 -25.82 -13.63 -18.88
C ASP A 703 -26.88 -14.72 -19.08
N LYS A 704 -26.69 -15.60 -20.09
CA LYS A 704 -27.57 -16.75 -20.29
C LYS A 704 -27.60 -17.69 -19.09
N GLN A 705 -26.43 -17.94 -18.49
CA GLN A 705 -26.32 -18.77 -17.30
C GLN A 705 -27.03 -18.14 -16.10
N TYR A 706 -26.82 -16.85 -15.84
CA TYR A 706 -27.48 -16.11 -14.76
C TYR A 706 -28.99 -16.00 -14.98
N MET A 707 -29.47 -15.80 -16.20
CA MET A 707 -30.90 -15.76 -16.47
C MET A 707 -31.57 -17.13 -16.26
N SER A 708 -30.86 -18.25 -16.41
CA SER A 708 -31.41 -19.57 -16.07
C SER A 708 -31.61 -19.79 -14.56
N TRP A 709 -30.93 -19.00 -13.71
CA TRP A 709 -31.02 -19.11 -12.25
C TRP A 709 -32.44 -18.83 -11.73
N ILE A 710 -33.21 -17.97 -12.39
CA ILE A 710 -34.57 -17.57 -11.96
C ILE A 710 -35.56 -18.73 -11.92
N ASP A 711 -35.30 -19.78 -12.71
CA ASP A 711 -36.13 -20.98 -12.83
C ASP A 711 -35.45 -22.22 -12.22
N ARG A 712 -34.32 -22.05 -11.50
CA ARG A 712 -33.60 -23.13 -10.82
C ARG A 712 -34.05 -23.24 -9.35
N PRO A 713 -34.42 -24.44 -8.87
CA PRO A 713 -34.69 -24.68 -7.45
C PRO A 713 -33.48 -24.38 -6.57
N LEU A 714 -33.66 -23.59 -5.50
CA LEU A 714 -32.58 -23.21 -4.58
C LEU A 714 -32.80 -23.76 -3.16
N PRO A 715 -31.80 -24.41 -2.54
CA PRO A 715 -31.92 -24.90 -1.16
C PRO A 715 -32.25 -23.81 -0.14
N VAL A 716 -31.66 -22.61 -0.27
CA VAL A 716 -31.91 -21.46 0.62
C VAL A 716 -33.36 -20.96 0.57
N LEU A 717 -34.08 -21.23 -0.53
CA LEU A 717 -35.51 -20.94 -0.69
C LEU A 717 -36.39 -22.15 -0.35
N GLY A 718 -35.85 -23.15 0.37
CA GLY A 718 -36.55 -24.39 0.68
C GLY A 718 -36.88 -25.24 -0.55
N GLY A 719 -36.05 -25.19 -1.59
CA GLY A 719 -36.25 -25.95 -2.83
C GLY A 719 -37.19 -25.28 -3.85
N ARG A 720 -37.68 -24.07 -3.59
CA ARG A 720 -38.44 -23.28 -4.57
C ARG A 720 -37.50 -22.57 -5.56
N THR A 721 -38.02 -22.20 -6.73
CA THR A 721 -37.31 -21.30 -7.65
C THR A 721 -37.43 -19.84 -7.18
N PRO A 722 -36.51 -18.94 -7.56
CA PRO A 722 -36.67 -17.50 -7.32
C PRO A 722 -38.03 -16.97 -7.81
N ARG A 723 -38.49 -17.40 -8.99
CA ARG A 723 -39.81 -17.01 -9.53
C ARG A 723 -40.96 -17.39 -8.60
N GLN A 724 -40.94 -18.61 -8.05
CA GLN A 724 -41.98 -19.09 -7.11
C GLN A 724 -41.89 -18.39 -5.75
N ALA A 725 -40.68 -18.11 -5.26
CA ALA A 725 -40.51 -17.42 -3.98
C ALA A 725 -41.05 -15.97 -4.04
N CYS A 726 -40.91 -15.30 -5.19
CA CYS A 726 -41.42 -13.96 -5.42
C CYS A 726 -42.96 -13.83 -5.39
N GLU A 727 -43.72 -14.92 -5.26
CA GLU A 727 -45.18 -14.87 -5.09
C GLU A 727 -45.60 -14.32 -3.72
N THR A 728 -44.67 -14.24 -2.75
CA THR A 728 -44.93 -13.72 -1.40
C THR A 728 -44.00 -12.56 -1.08
N GLU A 729 -44.45 -11.58 -0.29
CA GLU A 729 -43.63 -10.43 0.07
C GLU A 729 -42.33 -10.82 0.80
N ALA A 730 -42.41 -11.76 1.75
CA ALA A 730 -41.24 -12.31 2.44
C ALA A 730 -40.27 -13.01 1.47
N GLY A 731 -40.79 -13.74 0.48
CA GLY A 731 -39.96 -14.38 -0.54
C GLY A 731 -39.36 -13.39 -1.53
N ARG A 732 -40.06 -12.28 -1.87
CA ARG A 732 -39.49 -11.18 -2.67
C ARG A 732 -38.30 -10.55 -1.98
N GLN A 733 -38.40 -10.27 -0.68
CA GLN A 733 -37.29 -9.75 0.13
C GLN A 733 -36.12 -10.73 0.17
N GLN A 734 -36.39 -12.02 0.36
CA GLN A 734 -35.35 -13.06 0.38
C GLN A 734 -34.64 -13.20 -0.99
N VAL A 735 -35.38 -13.12 -2.10
CA VAL A 735 -34.81 -13.18 -3.45
C VAL A 735 -34.02 -11.92 -3.79
N GLU A 736 -34.50 -10.74 -3.41
CA GLU A 736 -33.79 -9.48 -3.59
C GLU A 736 -32.44 -9.50 -2.86
N MET A 737 -32.41 -10.03 -1.63
CA MET A 737 -31.18 -10.23 -0.87
C MET A 737 -30.21 -11.20 -1.57
N LEU A 738 -30.71 -12.31 -2.13
CA LEU A 738 -29.89 -13.23 -2.93
C LEU A 738 -29.24 -12.53 -4.12
N ILE A 739 -30.00 -11.71 -4.86
CA ILE A 739 -29.50 -10.94 -6.02
C ILE A 739 -28.37 -9.98 -5.60
N ARG A 740 -28.55 -9.26 -4.50
CA ARG A 740 -27.53 -8.32 -3.98
C ARG A 740 -26.25 -9.02 -3.56
N THR A 741 -26.35 -10.21 -2.99
CA THR A 741 -25.19 -10.99 -2.53
C THR A 741 -24.51 -11.84 -3.61
N MET A 742 -25.01 -11.86 -4.85
CA MET A 742 -24.35 -12.63 -5.91
C MET A 742 -22.92 -12.11 -6.12
N PRO A 743 -21.88 -12.95 -6.04
CA PRO A 743 -20.51 -12.54 -6.31
C PRO A 743 -20.34 -12.21 -7.79
N GLU A 744 -19.52 -11.21 -8.09
CA GLU A 744 -19.01 -11.05 -9.46
C GLU A 744 -18.11 -12.23 -9.83
N PRO A 745 -18.18 -12.76 -11.06
CA PRO A 745 -17.25 -13.77 -11.52
C PRO A 745 -15.81 -13.25 -11.45
N SER A 746 -14.92 -14.02 -10.83
CA SER A 746 -13.48 -13.75 -10.90
C SER A 746 -12.95 -14.09 -12.29
N GLY A 747 -12.12 -13.23 -12.86
CA GLY A 747 -11.54 -13.46 -14.17
C GLY A 747 -10.70 -12.29 -14.68
N PRO A 748 -10.01 -12.47 -15.83
CA PRO A 748 -9.17 -11.45 -16.44
C PRO A 748 -9.94 -10.27 -17.04
N ALA A 749 -11.28 -10.34 -17.07
CA ALA A 749 -12.15 -9.25 -17.51
C ALA A 749 -13.23 -8.97 -16.45
N PRO A 750 -13.66 -7.69 -16.33
CA PRO A 750 -14.73 -7.29 -15.41
C PRO A 750 -16.08 -7.73 -15.97
N ILE A 751 -16.47 -8.97 -15.68
CA ILE A 751 -17.81 -9.48 -15.99
C ILE A 751 -18.76 -9.07 -14.87
N ARG A 752 -19.94 -8.60 -15.24
CA ARG A 752 -20.97 -8.20 -14.27
C ARG A 752 -22.15 -9.16 -14.24
N VAL A 753 -22.65 -9.48 -13.05
CA VAL A 753 -23.93 -10.19 -12.91
C VAL A 753 -25.08 -9.29 -13.40
N PRO A 754 -26.00 -9.78 -14.26
CA PRO A 754 -27.09 -8.99 -14.83
C PRO A 754 -28.25 -8.78 -13.84
N ARG A 755 -27.95 -8.20 -12.65
CA ARG A 755 -28.90 -8.05 -11.53
C ARG A 755 -30.18 -7.31 -11.93
N GLU A 756 -30.08 -6.24 -12.70
CA GLU A 756 -31.25 -5.49 -13.18
C GLU A 756 -32.13 -6.30 -14.13
N ALA A 757 -31.53 -7.12 -14.99
CA ALA A 757 -32.29 -8.01 -15.88
C ALA A 757 -33.01 -9.10 -15.06
N ILE A 758 -32.33 -9.66 -14.05
CA ILE A 758 -32.91 -10.63 -13.12
C ILE A 758 -34.09 -10.00 -12.35
N ARG A 759 -33.91 -8.80 -11.77
CA ARG A 759 -34.98 -8.06 -11.08
C ARG A 759 -36.18 -7.81 -11.98
N ARG A 760 -35.95 -7.37 -13.21
CA ARG A 760 -37.02 -7.12 -14.20
C ARG A 760 -37.78 -8.40 -14.54
N ALA A 761 -37.07 -9.51 -14.76
CA ALA A 761 -37.67 -10.81 -15.10
C ALA A 761 -38.47 -11.45 -13.95
N LEU A 762 -38.16 -11.08 -12.70
CA LEU A 762 -38.86 -11.52 -11.49
C LEU A 762 -39.97 -10.55 -11.04
N GLY A 763 -40.17 -9.42 -11.74
CA GLY A 763 -41.12 -8.39 -11.33
C GLY A 763 -40.74 -7.71 -10.01
N LEU A 764 -39.44 -7.62 -9.71
CA LEU A 764 -38.87 -6.93 -8.55
C LEU A 764 -38.41 -5.51 -8.87
N ALA A 765 -38.44 -5.09 -10.14
CA ALA A 765 -38.17 -3.73 -10.54
C ALA A 765 -39.23 -2.78 -9.95
N GLY A 766 -38.89 -2.10 -8.86
CA GLY A 766 -39.65 -0.94 -8.37
C GLY A 766 -39.40 0.27 -9.27
N GLU A 767 -40.36 1.21 -9.31
CA GLU A 767 -40.08 2.57 -9.76
C GLU A 767 -38.85 3.11 -9.02
N PRO A 768 -37.99 3.93 -9.65
CA PRO A 768 -36.80 4.47 -9.00
C PRO A 768 -37.23 5.21 -7.74
N SER A 769 -37.06 4.57 -6.59
CA SER A 769 -37.23 5.23 -5.31
C SER A 769 -36.20 6.35 -5.28
N SER A 770 -36.67 7.60 -5.23
CA SER A 770 -35.83 8.74 -4.92
C SER A 770 -34.96 8.41 -3.70
N PRO A 771 -33.71 8.91 -3.63
CA PRO A 771 -32.87 8.71 -2.46
C PRO A 771 -33.69 9.04 -1.21
N PRO A 772 -33.51 8.32 -0.09
CA PRO A 772 -34.23 8.62 1.14
C PRO A 772 -34.06 10.12 1.41
N SER A 773 -35.17 10.85 1.36
CA SER A 773 -35.21 12.27 1.69
C SER A 773 -34.56 12.46 3.06
N ASP A 774 -33.66 13.43 3.13
CA ASP A 774 -32.95 13.90 4.31
C ASP A 774 -33.65 13.55 5.64
N PRO A 775 -33.00 12.84 6.57
CA PRO A 775 -33.52 12.67 7.93
C PRO A 775 -33.69 14.01 8.68
N ALA A 776 -33.24 15.13 8.10
CA ALA A 776 -33.19 16.45 8.71
C ALA A 776 -34.50 17.26 8.67
N THR A 777 -35.60 16.75 8.09
CA THR A 777 -36.87 17.48 8.04
C THR A 777 -38.04 16.72 8.66
N VAL A 778 -37.99 16.55 9.99
CA VAL A 778 -39.20 16.38 10.81
C VAL A 778 -39.29 17.58 11.75
N PRO A 779 -40.31 18.46 11.64
CA PRO A 779 -40.49 19.55 12.59
C PRO A 779 -40.91 18.99 13.97
N PRO A 780 -40.49 19.64 15.09
CA PRO A 780 -40.83 19.15 16.42
C PRO A 780 -42.33 19.32 16.66
N SER A 781 -43.07 18.21 16.74
CA SER A 781 -44.45 18.23 17.23
C SER A 781 -44.41 18.21 18.76
N GLY A 782 -45.07 19.20 19.37
CA GLY A 782 -45.19 19.39 20.81
C GLY A 782 -45.93 18.27 21.55
N PRO A 783 -46.10 18.42 22.88
CA PRO A 783 -46.19 17.31 23.81
C PRO A 783 -47.55 16.60 23.72
N SER A 784 -47.53 15.27 23.74
CA SER A 784 -48.71 14.45 23.98
C SER A 784 -48.71 13.91 25.42
N PRO A 785 -49.90 13.69 26.00
CA PRO A 785 -50.10 13.73 27.44
C PRO A 785 -49.75 12.41 28.14
N SER A 786 -49.33 12.55 29.38
CA SER A 786 -49.18 11.52 30.39
C SER A 786 -50.49 10.75 30.65
N VAL A 787 -50.44 9.41 30.61
CA VAL A 787 -51.43 8.55 31.25
C VAL A 787 -50.74 7.33 31.90
N ASP A 788 -50.81 7.35 33.23
CA ASP A 788 -50.90 6.30 34.25
C ASP A 788 -50.18 4.94 34.17
N SER A 789 -49.64 4.62 35.35
CA SER A 789 -49.00 3.40 35.84
C SER A 789 -49.74 2.08 35.57
N PRO A 790 -49.01 0.94 35.45
CA PRO A 790 -49.62 -0.37 35.26
C PRO A 790 -49.99 -1.06 36.58
N ALA A 791 -51.09 -1.80 36.53
CA ALA A 791 -51.56 -2.71 37.57
C ALA A 791 -50.75 -4.02 37.62
N GLU A 792 -50.47 -4.50 38.83
CA GLU A 792 -49.85 -5.78 39.18
C GLU A 792 -50.79 -6.97 38.98
N VAL A 793 -50.30 -8.09 38.40
CA VAL A 793 -50.62 -9.49 38.81
C VAL A 793 -49.53 -10.46 38.26
N PRO A 794 -49.39 -11.73 38.71
CA PRO A 794 -48.30 -12.13 39.59
C PRO A 794 -47.34 -13.21 39.03
N SER A 795 -46.20 -13.31 39.72
CA SER A 795 -45.16 -14.35 39.66
C SER A 795 -45.67 -15.80 39.60
N SER A 796 -45.19 -16.57 38.63
CA SER A 796 -45.09 -18.03 38.72
C SER A 796 -43.71 -18.52 38.26
N GLN A 797 -43.22 -19.51 39.02
CA GLN A 797 -41.84 -19.95 39.17
C GLN A 797 -41.21 -20.58 37.91
N ARG A 798 -39.96 -20.22 37.61
CA ARG A 798 -39.08 -20.95 36.68
C ARG A 798 -38.28 -22.02 37.45
N PRO A 799 -38.03 -23.22 36.88
CA PRO A 799 -37.12 -24.20 37.46
C PRO A 799 -35.65 -23.74 37.32
N ALA A 800 -34.83 -24.15 38.29
CA ALA A 800 -33.44 -23.74 38.46
C ALA A 800 -32.54 -24.12 37.26
N ALA A 801 -31.66 -23.18 36.88
CA ALA A 801 -30.64 -23.37 35.86
C ALA A 801 -29.50 -24.28 36.37
N PRO A 802 -28.88 -25.12 35.52
CA PRO A 802 -27.70 -25.90 35.90
C PRO A 802 -26.50 -24.97 36.14
N ALA A 803 -25.62 -25.37 37.07
CA ALA A 803 -24.42 -24.64 37.46
C ALA A 803 -23.51 -24.37 36.25
N ARG A 804 -23.11 -23.11 36.08
CA ARG A 804 -22.21 -22.65 35.01
C ARG A 804 -20.82 -23.26 35.22
N THR A 805 -20.35 -24.07 34.27
CA THR A 805 -18.91 -24.34 34.11
C THR A 805 -18.16 -23.04 33.81
N PRO A 806 -16.94 -22.85 34.33
CA PRO A 806 -16.14 -21.67 34.00
C PRO A 806 -15.89 -21.62 32.49
N HIS A 807 -16.32 -20.51 31.87
CA HIS A 807 -16.18 -20.27 30.45
C HIS A 807 -14.71 -19.99 30.12
N VAL A 808 -14.06 -20.88 29.37
CA VAL A 808 -12.69 -20.72 28.90
C VAL A 808 -12.70 -19.81 27.65
N PRO A 809 -11.93 -18.70 27.61
CA PRO A 809 -11.86 -17.82 26.45
C PRO A 809 -11.44 -18.57 25.17
N ARG A 810 -12.00 -18.21 24.01
CA ARG A 810 -11.82 -18.95 22.75
C ARG A 810 -10.36 -19.00 22.30
N ASN A 811 -9.62 -17.93 22.54
CA ASN A 811 -8.22 -17.76 22.15
C ASN A 811 -7.20 -18.15 23.24
N ALA A 812 -7.64 -18.43 24.48
CA ALA A 812 -6.75 -18.87 25.55
C ALA A 812 -6.16 -20.28 25.29
N PRO A 813 -5.00 -20.63 25.86
CA PRO A 813 -4.47 -22.00 25.83
C PRO A 813 -5.52 -23.01 26.34
N CYS A 814 -5.69 -24.11 25.61
CA CYS A 814 -6.71 -25.11 25.93
C CYS A 814 -6.41 -25.79 27.29
N PRO A 815 -7.39 -25.90 28.21
CA PRO A 815 -7.19 -26.50 29.53
C PRO A 815 -6.81 -27.98 29.50
N CYS A 816 -6.99 -28.66 28.36
CA CYS A 816 -6.56 -30.05 28.20
C CYS A 816 -5.03 -30.21 28.08
N GLY A 817 -4.27 -29.11 28.13
CA GLY A 817 -2.80 -29.14 28.07
C GLY A 817 -2.23 -29.35 26.66
N SER A 818 -3.04 -29.19 25.61
CA SER A 818 -2.59 -29.41 24.23
C SER A 818 -1.65 -28.32 23.68
N GLY A 819 -1.48 -27.21 24.41
CA GLY A 819 -0.77 -26.02 23.95
C GLY A 819 -1.47 -25.24 22.82
N ARG A 820 -2.59 -25.76 22.29
CA ARG A 820 -3.39 -25.11 21.23
C ARG A 820 -4.40 -24.14 21.84
N LYS A 821 -4.80 -23.10 21.09
CA LYS A 821 -5.93 -22.21 21.47
C LYS A 821 -7.21 -23.06 21.69
N TYR A 822 -8.04 -22.73 22.68
CA TYR A 822 -9.23 -23.49 23.06
C TYR A 822 -10.16 -23.77 21.86
N LYS A 823 -10.39 -22.78 20.99
CA LYS A 823 -11.18 -22.93 19.75
C LYS A 823 -10.63 -23.94 18.74
N LYS A 824 -9.32 -24.22 18.77
CA LYS A 824 -8.65 -25.20 17.90
C LYS A 824 -8.47 -26.56 18.60
N CYS A 825 -9.15 -26.78 19.73
CA CYS A 825 -9.06 -27.99 20.53
C CYS A 825 -10.43 -28.32 21.16
N CYS A 826 -10.56 -28.32 22.49
CA CYS A 826 -11.79 -28.70 23.18
C CYS A 826 -13.00 -27.79 22.90
N GLY A 827 -12.78 -26.59 22.36
CA GLY A 827 -13.83 -25.67 21.92
C GLY A 827 -14.40 -25.97 20.53
N GLN A 828 -13.90 -26.98 19.81
CA GLN A 828 -14.50 -27.40 18.54
C GLN A 828 -15.81 -28.16 18.80
N THR A 829 -16.95 -27.49 18.63
CA THR A 829 -18.21 -28.20 18.40
C THR A 829 -18.13 -28.86 17.03
N VAL A 830 -18.06 -30.20 17.02
CA VAL A 830 -18.21 -31.01 15.81
C VAL A 830 -19.54 -30.63 15.15
N ARG A 831 -19.48 -30.06 13.94
CA ARG A 831 -20.62 -29.95 13.03
C ARG A 831 -20.49 -30.98 11.93
#